data_AF-A0A9Q0HAA1-F1
#
_entry.id   AF-A0A9Q0HAA1-F1
#
_cell.length_a   1.000
_cell.length_b   1.000
_cell.length_c   1.000
_cell.angle_alpha   90.00
_cell.angle_beta   90.00
_cell.angle_gamma   90.00
#
_symmetry.space_group_name_H-M   'P 1'
#
loop_
_entity.id
_entity.type
_entity.pdbx_description
1 polymer ?
#
loop_
_entity_poly.entity_id
_entity_poly.type
_entity_poly.pdbx_seq_one_letter_code
_entity_poly.pdbx_strand_id
1 'polypeptide(L)'
;MLVCPPHQQQLLLPSLQDSVCIRRRRNCSNKTNLLSFVFSNTTTQHRKPFLVPSASFLHHKIQVSDDDNDRGSNQQILRQHNTCRTIVHLLRHLSDEQLTTRDDVEEAQTIPELRQEEEEEMMEEEKVKLLEMSLVKRRSPQFADSILQSREGPEEEGATDIDDDNMLMRALEIRRKDTAEIFKEAMCAGKLSINYSTNLVSRLPDFVDHIMIEAALLKRLPEFSHCTFDIRAKTVVHNSNVIPLIRWLKHNSLTYPQIGKFICMSCENLELIRQKIEWLKNIHVKGEFLGFTLAKAGGNILQRSTQELDEIVCYLESNGVRREWMGSVVSCCPPLLGYTKEEVKLRVNFYLDMGMNEKDFGTMVFDYPKVLGFFTLEEMKSKVQYLKEFGLSNEDVGRLLVFKPQLMGCSIEERWKPVVKYLYYLGVRRDGMRRILTSKPMVFCVDLEKTIAPKVRFLQDIGIHEEAIGNMLVKFPPLLTYSLYKKIRPVVIFLITKAGVTNRDIGKVIALGPELLGCSIDNKLEINVKYLLSLGIPLHLLGEMIANFPMLLKYNLDVLRPKYSYLRRTMVRPLQDLIEFPRFFSYSLDGRIIPRHKILVENHLNFKLHYMLACSDEGFNQRVVAAVERRRKFECGVIIDPPDFRVANSSIE
;
A
#
# COMPACT_ATOMS: atom_id res chain seq x y z
N MET A 1 -58.89 -43.46 47.39
CA MET A 1 -59.38 -42.86 48.65
C MET A 1 -58.61 -41.57 48.87
N LEU A 2 -59.27 -40.44 48.60
CA LEU A 2 -59.69 -39.41 49.58
C LEU A 2 -58.54 -38.43 49.91
N VAL A 3 -58.50 -37.23 49.29
CA VAL A 3 -59.19 -35.95 49.62
C VAL A 3 -58.36 -35.05 50.57
N CYS A 4 -58.22 -33.79 50.15
CA CYS A 4 -57.59 -32.54 50.67
C CYS A 4 -57.92 -32.10 52.14
N PRO A 5 -57.73 -30.81 52.56
CA PRO A 5 -56.55 -29.95 52.91
C PRO A 5 -56.80 -29.32 54.34
N PRO A 6 -56.61 -28.00 54.71
CA PRO A 6 -55.69 -26.89 54.37
C PRO A 6 -55.07 -26.19 55.65
N HIS A 7 -54.27 -25.12 55.51
CA HIS A 7 -54.39 -23.91 56.36
C HIS A 7 -53.60 -22.69 55.81
N GLN A 8 -54.30 -21.55 55.80
CA GLN A 8 -53.85 -20.19 55.50
C GLN A 8 -53.13 -19.55 56.70
N GLN A 9 -52.24 -18.58 56.44
CA GLN A 9 -52.12 -17.37 57.28
C GLN A 9 -51.57 -16.17 56.47
N GLN A 10 -52.43 -15.15 56.36
CA GLN A 10 -52.18 -13.71 56.21
C GLN A 10 -51.20 -13.21 57.31
N LEU A 11 -50.42 -12.11 57.24
CA LEU A 11 -50.73 -10.71 56.90
C LEU A 11 -49.43 -9.85 57.03
N LEU A 12 -49.47 -8.63 56.47
CA LEU A 12 -48.73 -7.38 56.79
C LEU A 12 -47.62 -6.87 55.86
N LEU A 13 -48.04 -5.86 55.08
CA LEU A 13 -47.28 -4.70 54.58
C LEU A 13 -46.81 -3.80 55.74
N PRO A 14 -45.85 -2.90 55.46
CA PRO A 14 -46.11 -1.49 55.69
C PRO A 14 -45.89 -0.62 54.45
N SER A 15 -46.69 0.42 54.37
CA SER A 15 -46.82 1.38 53.28
C SER A 15 -46.35 2.77 53.71
N LEU A 16 -45.73 3.50 52.75
CA LEU A 16 -45.82 4.95 52.51
C LEU A 16 -45.20 5.85 53.61
N GLN A 17 -44.65 7.04 53.37
CA GLN A 17 -44.74 8.07 52.33
C GLN A 17 -43.64 9.09 52.70
N ASP A 18 -42.93 9.76 51.79
CA ASP A 18 -43.18 11.13 51.28
C ASP A 18 -41.78 11.78 51.10
N SER A 19 -41.47 12.69 50.17
CA SER A 19 -42.28 13.47 49.25
C SER A 19 -41.40 14.32 48.29
N VAL A 20 -41.94 14.62 47.09
CA VAL A 20 -41.93 15.96 46.40
C VAL A 20 -40.60 16.42 45.72
N CYS A 21 -40.51 16.93 44.47
CA CYS A 21 -41.51 17.28 43.43
C CYS A 21 -40.87 17.74 42.08
N ILE A 22 -41.56 17.41 40.95
CA ILE A 22 -42.04 18.31 39.83
C ILE A 22 -40.98 19.07 38.98
N ARG A 23 -40.97 19.15 37.64
CA ARG A 23 -41.91 19.15 36.47
C ARG A 23 -41.01 19.02 35.20
N ARG A 24 -41.42 18.70 33.96
CA ARG A 24 -42.62 19.03 33.17
C ARG A 24 -42.59 18.19 31.86
N ARG A 25 -43.73 17.67 31.43
CA ARG A 25 -44.00 17.15 30.06
C ARG A 25 -44.21 18.30 29.06
N ARG A 26 -43.92 18.07 27.78
CA ARG A 26 -44.71 18.55 26.62
C ARG A 26 -44.62 17.56 25.44
N ASN A 27 -45.77 17.30 24.83
CA ASN A 27 -46.05 16.42 23.68
C ASN A 27 -45.69 17.06 22.33
N CYS A 28 -45.37 16.27 21.30
CA CYS A 28 -46.29 15.87 20.19
C CYS A 28 -45.58 15.63 18.84
N SER A 29 -46.09 14.59 18.15
CA SER A 29 -46.22 14.39 16.70
C SER A 29 -45.08 13.84 15.83
N ASN A 30 -45.41 12.66 15.27
CA ASN A 30 -45.19 12.20 13.89
C ASN A 30 -43.79 12.28 13.29
N LYS A 31 -43.07 11.13 13.26
CA LYS A 31 -42.19 10.80 12.14
C LYS A 31 -42.29 9.31 11.76
N THR A 32 -42.45 9.15 10.45
CA THR A 32 -42.45 7.94 9.64
C THR A 32 -41.20 7.08 9.86
N ASN A 33 -41.40 5.77 10.01
CA ASN A 33 -40.34 4.78 10.14
C ASN A 33 -39.70 4.50 8.76
N LEU A 34 -38.51 5.05 8.53
CA LEU A 34 -37.54 4.57 7.55
C LEU A 34 -36.37 3.95 8.32
N LEU A 35 -36.32 2.62 8.37
CA LEU A 35 -35.21 1.85 8.96
C LEU A 35 -33.97 1.99 8.06
N SER A 36 -33.13 2.98 8.37
CA SER A 36 -31.74 3.04 7.92
C SER A 36 -30.86 2.26 8.90
N PHE A 37 -30.08 1.31 8.38
CA PHE A 37 -29.04 0.63 9.13
C PHE A 37 -27.88 1.61 9.37
N VAL A 38 -27.85 2.21 10.57
CA VAL A 38 -26.68 2.91 11.08
C VAL A 38 -25.68 1.87 11.58
N PHE A 39 -24.53 1.78 10.92
CA PHE A 39 -23.34 1.14 11.51
C PHE A 39 -22.76 2.11 12.53
N SER A 40 -22.88 1.78 13.81
CA SER A 40 -22.20 2.48 14.90
C SER A 40 -20.69 2.29 14.79
N ASN A 41 -19.99 3.33 14.38
CA ASN A 41 -18.56 3.51 14.59
C ASN A 41 -18.36 4.09 15.99
N THR A 42 -17.92 3.28 16.95
CA THR A 42 -17.16 3.75 18.13
C THR A 42 -16.36 2.59 18.70
N THR A 43 -15.10 2.47 18.28
CA THR A 43 -14.05 1.97 19.16
C THR A 43 -12.82 2.82 18.88
N THR A 44 -12.54 3.72 19.81
CA THR A 44 -11.29 4.47 19.95
C THR A 44 -10.15 3.46 20.10
N GLN A 45 -9.49 3.16 18.99
CA GLN A 45 -8.16 2.57 18.99
C GLN A 45 -7.19 3.65 18.53
N HIS A 46 -6.16 3.90 19.35
CA HIS A 46 -4.99 4.69 18.99
C HIS A 46 -4.53 4.32 17.58
N ARG A 47 -4.66 5.27 16.64
CA ARG A 47 -4.08 5.16 15.31
C ARG A 47 -2.56 5.14 15.45
N LYS A 48 -1.96 3.95 15.41
CA LYS A 48 -0.56 3.80 15.01
C LYS A 48 -0.48 4.18 13.52
N PRO A 49 0.48 5.00 13.09
CA PRO A 49 0.66 5.30 11.67
C PRO A 49 1.01 4.00 10.94
N PHE A 50 0.24 3.70 9.90
CA PHE A 50 0.56 2.61 8.98
C PHE A 50 1.82 2.98 8.20
N LEU A 51 2.87 2.18 8.37
CA LEU A 51 4.05 2.22 7.52
C LEU A 51 3.66 1.97 6.06
N VAL A 52 4.08 2.88 5.18
CA VAL A 52 4.28 2.59 3.76
C VAL A 52 5.33 1.47 3.65
N PRO A 53 5.14 0.43 2.82
CA PRO A 53 6.22 -0.50 2.54
C PRO A 53 7.28 0.23 1.71
N SER A 54 8.33 0.69 2.40
CA SER A 54 9.61 0.95 1.77
C SER A 54 10.14 -0.37 1.23
N ALA A 55 10.53 -0.39 -0.04
CA ALA A 55 11.36 -1.45 -0.58
C ALA A 55 12.71 -1.43 0.16
N SER A 56 12.85 -2.29 1.17
CA SER A 56 14.11 -2.53 1.88
C SER A 56 14.21 -4.01 2.25
N PHE A 57 15.28 -4.62 1.77
CA PHE A 57 15.77 -5.96 2.11
C PHE A 57 15.75 -6.20 3.63
N LEU A 58 15.16 -7.33 4.06
CA LEU A 58 15.28 -7.82 5.44
C LEU A 58 16.22 -9.03 5.46
N HIS A 59 17.44 -8.83 5.98
CA HIS A 59 18.18 -9.91 6.62
C HIS A 59 17.58 -10.12 8.02
N HIS A 60 17.04 -11.31 8.25
CA HIS A 60 16.64 -11.78 9.57
C HIS A 60 17.88 -11.93 10.47
N LYS A 61 17.89 -11.25 11.62
CA LYS A 61 18.61 -11.74 12.81
C LYS A 61 17.57 -12.24 13.81
N ILE A 62 17.61 -13.55 14.01
CA ILE A 62 16.89 -14.29 15.04
C ILE A 62 17.70 -14.09 16.34
N GLN A 63 17.05 -13.59 17.39
CA GLN A 63 17.53 -13.77 18.77
C GLN A 63 16.87 -15.04 19.29
N VAL A 64 17.67 -16.08 19.47
CA VAL A 64 17.36 -17.24 20.32
C VAL A 64 18.23 -17.08 21.56
N SER A 65 17.55 -17.04 22.70
CA SER A 65 18.06 -17.30 24.03
C SER A 65 18.52 -18.75 24.13
N ASP A 66 19.67 -19.03 24.75
CA ASP A 66 19.90 -20.28 25.48
C ASP A 66 20.96 -20.09 26.57
N ASP A 67 20.68 -20.71 27.70
CA ASP A 67 21.49 -20.89 28.91
C ASP A 67 22.60 -21.95 28.71
N ASP A 68 23.55 -21.92 29.64
CA ASP A 68 24.47 -22.98 30.11
C ASP A 68 25.76 -23.37 29.33
N ASN A 69 26.89 -22.96 29.95
CA ASN A 69 28.03 -23.75 30.46
C ASN A 69 28.80 -24.77 29.59
N ASP A 70 30.09 -24.49 29.29
CA ASP A 70 31.30 -25.14 29.84
C ASP A 70 32.55 -25.06 28.92
N ARG A 71 33.71 -24.84 29.56
CA ARG A 71 35.16 -25.01 29.23
C ARG A 71 35.72 -24.99 27.78
N GLY A 72 36.83 -24.25 27.63
CA GLY A 72 38.01 -24.72 26.86
C GLY A 72 38.78 -23.68 26.03
N SER A 73 39.99 -23.35 26.47
CA SER A 73 41.07 -22.54 25.85
C SER A 73 41.32 -22.66 24.33
N ASN A 74 41.52 -21.55 23.61
CA ASN A 74 42.84 -21.04 23.14
C ASN A 74 42.72 -19.91 22.09
N GLN A 75 43.77 -19.09 22.04
CA GLN A 75 43.98 -17.86 21.29
C GLN A 75 43.77 -17.96 19.75
N GLN A 76 43.21 -16.91 19.14
CA GLN A 76 43.85 -16.11 18.08
C GLN A 76 42.93 -14.99 17.55
N ILE A 77 43.53 -13.80 17.40
CA ILE A 77 42.94 -12.57 16.90
C ILE A 77 42.89 -12.62 15.37
N LEU A 78 41.70 -12.56 14.75
CA LEU A 78 41.57 -12.16 13.34
C LEU A 78 40.25 -11.44 13.08
N ARG A 79 40.36 -10.20 12.60
CA ARG A 79 39.27 -9.34 12.12
C ARG A 79 38.70 -9.94 10.82
N GLN A 80 37.40 -10.24 10.79
CA GLN A 80 36.70 -10.57 9.54
C GLN A 80 35.80 -9.42 9.10
N HIS A 81 36.10 -8.90 7.91
CA HIS A 81 35.28 -7.95 7.17
C HIS A 81 34.19 -8.72 6.40
N ASN A 82 32.97 -8.16 6.43
CA ASN A 82 31.78 -8.64 5.73
C ASN A 82 31.98 -8.78 4.20
N THR A 83 31.88 -10.01 3.68
CA THR A 83 31.71 -10.32 2.25
C THR A 83 30.36 -11.01 2.03
N CYS A 84 29.28 -10.23 1.89
CA CYS A 84 27.96 -10.74 1.44
C CYS A 84 27.38 -9.98 0.23
N ARG A 85 28.15 -9.08 -0.42
CA ARG A 85 27.68 -8.37 -1.64
C ARG A 85 28.26 -8.93 -2.95
N THR A 86 29.32 -9.72 -2.90
CA THR A 86 30.01 -10.20 -4.10
C THR A 86 29.34 -11.43 -4.72
N ILE A 87 28.66 -12.27 -3.93
CA ILE A 87 28.05 -13.52 -4.41
C ILE A 87 26.73 -13.27 -5.19
N VAL A 88 26.02 -12.17 -4.91
CA VAL A 88 24.75 -11.83 -5.61
C VAL A 88 25.00 -11.27 -7.02
N HIS A 89 26.20 -10.75 -7.30
CA HIS A 89 26.57 -10.26 -8.64
C HIS A 89 27.07 -11.37 -9.56
N LEU A 90 27.64 -12.45 -9.00
CA LEU A 90 28.11 -13.62 -9.76
C LEU A 90 26.95 -14.53 -10.22
N LEU A 91 25.86 -14.62 -9.47
CA LEU A 91 24.70 -15.45 -9.84
C LEU A 91 23.81 -14.82 -10.92
N ARG A 92 24.02 -13.55 -11.27
CA ARG A 92 23.25 -12.85 -12.31
C ARG A 92 23.90 -12.88 -13.70
N HIS A 93 25.15 -13.33 -13.79
CA HIS A 93 25.86 -13.50 -15.06
C HIS A 93 25.84 -14.95 -15.59
N LEU A 94 25.14 -15.87 -14.92
CA LEU A 94 25.02 -17.28 -15.31
C LEU A 94 23.59 -17.70 -15.68
N SER A 95 22.70 -16.76 -16.00
CA SER A 95 21.29 -17.06 -16.30
C SER A 95 20.69 -16.32 -17.51
N ASP A 96 21.54 -15.80 -18.41
CA ASP A 96 21.11 -15.33 -19.73
C ASP A 96 22.02 -15.95 -20.81
N GLU A 97 21.83 -17.25 -21.01
CA GLU A 97 22.09 -17.92 -22.29
C GLU A 97 21.21 -19.16 -22.28
N GLN A 98 20.00 -19.08 -22.83
CA GLN A 98 19.26 -20.15 -23.52
C GLN A 98 17.95 -19.58 -24.10
N LEU A 99 17.87 -19.48 -25.44
CA LEU A 99 16.76 -19.97 -26.30
C LEU A 99 16.72 -19.28 -27.69
N THR A 100 17.38 -19.92 -28.67
CA THR A 100 17.04 -20.02 -30.11
C THR A 100 18.00 -21.11 -30.66
N THR A 101 17.68 -22.17 -31.41
CA THR A 101 16.52 -22.71 -32.13
C THR A 101 16.90 -24.12 -32.64
N ARG A 102 15.90 -25.02 -32.72
CA ARG A 102 15.71 -26.25 -33.55
C ARG A 102 16.84 -26.82 -34.46
N ASP A 103 17.02 -28.14 -34.31
CA ASP A 103 17.03 -29.27 -35.27
C ASP A 103 17.87 -29.25 -36.58
N ASP A 104 18.79 -30.24 -36.61
CA ASP A 104 19.09 -31.25 -37.67
C ASP A 104 20.13 -31.06 -38.81
N VAL A 105 21.05 -32.06 -38.84
CA VAL A 105 21.81 -32.76 -39.93
C VAL A 105 23.27 -32.36 -40.31
N GLU A 106 24.17 -33.34 -40.01
CA GLU A 106 25.40 -33.87 -40.65
C GLU A 106 26.29 -33.03 -41.61
N GLU A 107 27.60 -32.98 -41.34
CA GLU A 107 28.64 -33.83 -41.98
C GLU A 107 30.04 -33.59 -41.37
N ALA A 108 30.86 -34.65 -41.38
CA ALA A 108 32.19 -34.72 -40.77
C ALA A 108 33.32 -34.30 -41.73
N GLN A 109 34.44 -33.75 -41.21
CA GLN A 109 35.82 -34.13 -41.61
C GLN A 109 36.95 -33.37 -40.86
N THR A 110 37.84 -34.16 -40.23
CA THR A 110 39.32 -34.03 -40.08
C THR A 110 39.99 -32.93 -39.18
N ILE A 111 40.84 -33.41 -38.27
CA ILE A 111 41.84 -32.79 -37.34
C ILE A 111 43.19 -32.64 -38.14
N PRO A 112 44.21 -31.76 -37.89
CA PRO A 112 44.85 -31.51 -36.57
C PRO A 112 45.56 -30.17 -36.25
N GLU A 113 45.89 -30.05 -34.95
CA GLU A 113 47.10 -29.45 -34.32
C GLU A 113 47.79 -28.25 -34.98
N LEU A 114 47.71 -27.08 -34.33
CA LEU A 114 48.67 -25.95 -34.38
C LEU A 114 48.17 -24.84 -33.43
N ARG A 115 48.63 -24.84 -32.16
CA ARG A 115 48.46 -23.70 -31.22
C ARG A 115 49.27 -23.87 -29.92
N GLN A 116 50.52 -24.33 -30.06
CA GLN A 116 51.48 -24.37 -28.94
C GLN A 116 52.78 -23.61 -29.24
N GLU A 117 52.93 -23.00 -30.43
CA GLU A 117 54.15 -22.27 -30.80
C GLU A 117 54.03 -20.74 -30.63
N GLU A 118 52.82 -20.17 -30.53
CA GLU A 118 52.63 -18.71 -30.45
C GLU A 118 52.70 -18.12 -29.01
N GLU A 119 52.57 -18.96 -27.96
CA GLU A 119 52.61 -18.48 -26.57
C GLU A 119 54.04 -18.46 -25.96
N GLU A 120 54.99 -19.21 -26.54
CA GLU A 120 56.39 -19.22 -26.07
C GLU A 120 57.25 -18.08 -26.65
N GLU A 121 56.92 -17.55 -27.84
CA GLU A 121 57.68 -16.44 -28.46
C GLU A 121 57.43 -15.06 -27.79
N MET A 122 56.21 -14.79 -27.29
CA MET A 122 55.91 -13.49 -26.63
C MET A 122 56.64 -13.32 -25.28
N MET A 123 56.88 -14.41 -24.55
CA MET A 123 57.45 -14.36 -23.19
C MET A 123 58.95 -14.06 -23.18
N GLU A 124 59.65 -14.34 -24.28
CA GLU A 124 61.10 -14.13 -24.39
C GLU A 124 61.44 -12.72 -24.90
N GLU A 125 60.57 -12.08 -25.69
CA GLU A 125 60.69 -10.66 -26.05
C GLU A 125 60.48 -9.72 -24.84
N GLU A 126 59.59 -10.07 -23.90
CA GLU A 126 59.38 -9.28 -22.67
C GLU A 126 60.58 -9.33 -21.72
N LYS A 127 61.29 -10.47 -21.64
CA LYS A 127 62.51 -10.58 -20.82
C LYS A 127 63.67 -9.77 -21.38
N VAL A 128 63.80 -9.64 -22.70
CA VAL A 128 64.87 -8.85 -23.35
C VAL A 128 64.63 -7.35 -23.16
N LYS A 129 63.37 -6.87 -23.26
CA LYS A 129 63.00 -5.47 -23.00
C LYS A 129 63.22 -5.04 -21.54
N LEU A 130 63.02 -5.95 -20.58
CA LEU A 130 63.27 -5.71 -19.15
C LEU A 130 64.77 -5.60 -18.82
N LEU A 131 65.66 -6.23 -19.59
CA LEU A 131 67.11 -6.14 -19.43
C LEU A 131 67.68 -4.85 -20.03
N GLU A 132 67.16 -4.36 -21.16
CA GLU A 132 67.58 -3.08 -21.78
C GLU A 132 67.23 -1.85 -20.92
N MET A 133 66.10 -1.89 -20.19
CA MET A 133 65.70 -0.80 -19.28
C MET A 133 66.58 -0.68 -18.02
N SER A 134 67.47 -1.64 -17.76
CA SER A 134 68.29 -1.69 -16.54
C SER A 134 69.72 -1.15 -16.70
N LEU A 135 70.14 -0.71 -17.90
CA LEU A 135 71.54 -0.38 -18.20
C LEU A 135 71.89 1.07 -18.59
N VAL A 136 71.02 2.07 -18.40
CA VAL A 136 71.42 3.48 -18.58
C VAL A 136 71.47 4.24 -17.25
N LYS A 137 72.71 4.52 -16.82
CA LYS A 137 73.07 5.31 -15.63
C LYS A 137 72.95 6.82 -15.87
N ARG A 138 72.56 7.51 -14.79
CA ARG A 138 72.48 8.97 -14.54
C ARG A 138 73.53 9.86 -15.22
N ARG A 139 73.13 11.08 -15.65
CA ARG A 139 73.84 12.37 -15.44
C ARG A 139 72.93 13.60 -15.60
N SER A 140 73.34 14.68 -14.94
CA SER A 140 72.64 15.90 -14.51
C SER A 140 72.68 17.07 -15.56
N PRO A 141 72.16 18.28 -15.28
CA PRO A 141 71.50 19.18 -16.24
C PRO A 141 72.43 20.18 -16.96
N GLN A 142 71.96 20.72 -18.09
CA GLN A 142 72.46 21.97 -18.68
C GLN A 142 71.30 22.89 -19.07
N PHE A 143 71.35 24.13 -18.62
CA PHE A 143 70.58 25.27 -19.11
C PHE A 143 71.55 26.20 -19.86
N ALA A 144 71.13 26.77 -20.99
CA ALA A 144 71.52 28.11 -21.45
C ALA A 144 70.60 28.60 -22.60
N ASP A 145 70.02 29.79 -22.39
CA ASP A 145 69.44 30.68 -23.39
C ASP A 145 70.39 30.98 -24.57
N SER A 146 69.83 31.23 -25.77
CA SER A 146 70.00 32.50 -26.53
C SER A 146 69.71 32.42 -28.06
N ILE A 147 68.79 33.28 -28.50
CA ILE A 147 68.81 34.14 -29.73
C ILE A 147 68.38 33.57 -31.11
N LEU A 148 67.20 34.04 -31.56
CA LEU A 148 66.78 34.66 -32.85
C LEU A 148 67.43 34.20 -34.19
N GLN A 149 66.62 33.72 -35.16
CA GLN A 149 66.26 34.46 -36.40
C GLN A 149 65.32 33.66 -37.35
N SER A 150 64.43 34.42 -37.97
CA SER A 150 63.42 34.11 -38.98
C SER A 150 63.93 33.58 -40.33
N ARG A 151 63.15 32.68 -40.98
CA ARG A 151 63.00 32.67 -42.45
C ARG A 151 61.70 31.95 -42.89
N GLU A 152 61.06 32.53 -43.90
CA GLU A 152 59.73 32.23 -44.46
C GLU A 152 59.70 31.04 -45.46
N GLY A 153 58.61 30.26 -45.40
CA GLY A 153 57.93 29.49 -46.49
C GLY A 153 58.58 28.18 -47.02
N PRO A 154 57.80 27.18 -47.50
CA PRO A 154 56.41 27.25 -47.99
C PRO A 154 55.40 26.32 -47.30
N GLU A 155 54.13 26.58 -47.58
CA GLU A 155 52.94 25.79 -47.21
C GLU A 155 53.06 24.33 -47.66
N GLU A 156 53.11 23.40 -46.70
CA GLU A 156 52.70 22.00 -46.88
C GLU A 156 51.41 21.79 -46.08
N GLU A 157 50.27 21.88 -46.77
CA GLU A 157 49.01 21.37 -46.24
C GLU A 157 49.01 19.84 -46.30
N GLY A 158 48.78 19.20 -45.15
CA GLY A 158 48.09 17.91 -45.11
C GLY A 158 48.86 16.70 -44.60
N ALA A 159 49.69 16.81 -43.55
CA ALA A 159 50.11 15.63 -42.77
C ALA A 159 50.60 15.89 -41.32
N THR A 160 50.83 17.14 -40.90
CA THR A 160 51.45 17.46 -39.60
C THR A 160 50.47 17.83 -38.48
N ASP A 161 49.27 18.34 -38.80
CA ASP A 161 48.31 18.82 -37.79
C ASP A 161 47.76 17.72 -36.87
N ILE A 162 47.65 16.47 -37.37
CA ILE A 162 47.08 15.37 -36.59
C ILE A 162 48.02 14.95 -35.44
N ASP A 163 49.33 15.05 -35.64
CA ASP A 163 50.31 14.69 -34.61
C ASP A 163 50.40 15.78 -33.53
N ASP A 164 50.33 17.05 -33.93
CA ASP A 164 50.27 18.20 -33.01
C ASP A 164 48.99 18.22 -32.17
N ASP A 165 47.83 17.93 -32.76
CA ASP A 165 46.56 17.82 -32.03
C ASP A 165 46.54 16.62 -31.07
N ASN A 166 47.10 15.48 -31.48
CA ASN A 166 47.23 14.31 -30.62
C ASN A 166 48.21 14.56 -29.46
N MET A 167 49.30 15.28 -29.72
CA MET A 167 50.26 15.69 -28.70
C MET A 167 49.62 16.70 -27.71
N LEU A 168 48.81 17.63 -28.22
CA LEU A 168 48.05 18.60 -27.41
C LEU A 168 47.01 17.89 -26.52
N MET A 169 46.27 16.93 -27.07
CA MET A 169 45.29 16.12 -26.34
C MET A 169 45.94 15.30 -25.23
N ARG A 170 47.07 14.64 -25.51
CA ARG A 170 47.85 13.92 -24.48
C ARG A 170 48.36 14.88 -23.39
N ALA A 171 48.82 16.07 -23.77
CA ALA A 171 49.27 17.07 -22.80
C ALA A 171 48.13 17.59 -21.92
N LEU A 172 46.93 17.76 -22.47
CA LEU A 172 45.72 18.13 -21.72
C LEU A 172 45.28 17.01 -20.76
N GLU A 173 45.35 15.75 -21.18
CA GLU A 173 45.03 14.60 -20.31
C GLU A 173 46.00 14.45 -19.15
N ILE A 174 47.30 14.65 -19.38
CA ILE A 174 48.31 14.70 -18.32
C ILE A 174 47.96 15.82 -17.33
N ARG A 175 47.68 17.03 -17.81
CA ARG A 175 47.28 18.14 -16.94
C ARG A 175 45.98 17.89 -16.19
N ARG A 176 45.01 17.23 -16.82
CA ARG A 176 43.73 16.87 -16.18
C ARG A 176 43.97 15.89 -15.04
N LYS A 177 44.86 14.90 -15.25
CA LYS A 177 45.28 13.93 -14.22
C LYS A 177 46.02 14.62 -13.07
N ASP A 178 46.95 15.51 -13.38
CA ASP A 178 47.69 16.29 -12.38
C ASP A 178 46.74 17.18 -11.57
N THR A 179 45.80 17.86 -12.24
CA THR A 179 44.77 18.69 -11.59
C THR A 179 43.87 17.86 -10.69
N ALA A 180 43.50 16.65 -11.11
CA ALA A 180 42.72 15.72 -10.29
C ALA A 180 43.50 15.26 -9.05
N GLU A 181 44.80 14.99 -9.14
CA GLU A 181 45.64 14.65 -7.98
C GLU A 181 45.79 15.83 -7.02
N ILE A 182 46.06 17.04 -7.53
CA ILE A 182 46.10 18.27 -6.72
C ILE A 182 44.77 18.47 -5.97
N PHE A 183 43.64 18.23 -6.63
CA PHE A 183 42.33 18.34 -6.01
C PHE A 183 42.10 17.26 -4.94
N LYS A 184 42.54 16.01 -5.17
CA LYS A 184 42.50 14.93 -4.17
C LYS A 184 43.35 15.26 -2.94
N GLU A 185 44.56 15.78 -3.13
CA GLU A 185 45.45 16.22 -2.04
C GLU A 185 44.79 17.29 -1.19
N ALA A 186 44.21 18.32 -1.84
CA ALA A 186 43.50 19.38 -1.16
C ALA A 186 42.30 18.86 -0.36
N MET A 187 41.52 17.92 -0.92
CA MET A 187 40.43 17.25 -0.21
C MET A 187 40.91 16.46 1.02
N CYS A 188 42.04 15.75 0.89
CA CYS A 188 42.64 14.98 1.99
C CYS A 188 43.15 15.90 3.11
N ALA A 189 43.80 17.02 2.76
CA ALA A 189 44.16 18.08 3.70
C ALA A 189 42.91 18.64 4.42
N GLY A 190 41.76 18.66 3.73
CA GLY A 190 40.45 18.97 4.28
C GLY A 190 39.85 17.93 5.25
N LYS A 191 40.57 16.89 5.66
CA LYS A 191 40.09 15.78 6.53
C LYS A 191 39.08 14.83 5.85
N LEU A 192 39.12 14.69 4.53
CA LEU A 192 38.38 13.65 3.81
C LEU A 192 39.28 12.42 3.59
N SER A 193 38.73 11.21 3.69
CA SER A 193 39.51 9.97 3.50
C SER A 193 39.92 9.77 2.04
N ILE A 194 41.10 9.21 1.80
CA ILE A 194 41.67 8.95 0.46
C ILE A 194 40.68 8.26 -0.49
N ASN A 195 40.04 7.17 -0.05
CA ASN A 195 39.08 6.43 -0.89
C ASN A 195 37.85 7.28 -1.25
N TYR A 196 37.37 8.11 -0.32
CA TYR A 196 36.25 9.02 -0.57
C TYR A 196 36.62 10.11 -1.58
N SER A 197 37.80 10.72 -1.41
CA SER A 197 38.31 11.73 -2.34
C SER A 197 38.49 11.14 -3.73
N THR A 198 39.08 9.96 -3.85
CA THR A 198 39.27 9.26 -5.13
C THR A 198 37.94 8.98 -5.83
N ASN A 199 36.97 8.43 -5.10
CA ASN A 199 35.65 8.13 -5.66
C ASN A 199 34.87 9.40 -6.04
N LEU A 200 34.97 10.48 -5.26
CA LEU A 200 34.28 11.73 -5.58
C LEU A 200 34.91 12.43 -6.79
N VAL A 201 36.24 12.54 -6.84
CA VAL A 201 36.95 13.19 -7.96
C VAL A 201 36.70 12.47 -9.28
N SER A 202 36.58 11.14 -9.27
CA SER A 202 36.16 10.37 -10.47
C SER A 202 34.77 10.75 -11.01
N ARG A 203 33.95 11.46 -10.22
CA ARG A 203 32.61 11.94 -10.58
C ARG A 203 32.55 13.44 -10.80
N LEU A 204 33.69 14.11 -10.89
CA LEU A 204 33.83 15.56 -11.04
C LEU A 204 34.69 15.97 -12.25
N PRO A 205 34.57 15.35 -13.44
CA PRO A 205 35.44 15.67 -14.58
C PRO A 205 35.30 17.14 -15.01
N ASP A 206 34.06 17.64 -15.12
CA ASP A 206 33.79 19.02 -15.55
C ASP A 206 34.34 20.06 -14.56
N PHE A 207 34.27 19.75 -13.27
CA PHE A 207 34.80 20.63 -12.24
C PHE A 207 36.34 20.60 -12.21
N VAL A 208 36.96 19.46 -12.50
CA VAL A 208 38.42 19.37 -12.69
C VAL A 208 38.85 20.20 -13.90
N ASP A 209 38.08 20.18 -14.99
CA ASP A 209 38.36 21.02 -16.15
C ASP A 209 38.22 22.51 -15.82
N HIS A 210 37.19 22.89 -15.05
CA HIS A 210 37.03 24.25 -14.58
C HIS A 210 38.25 24.71 -13.76
N ILE A 211 38.75 23.89 -12.83
CA ILE A 211 39.98 24.20 -12.08
C ILE A 211 41.17 24.38 -13.04
N MET A 212 41.31 23.48 -14.02
CA MET A 212 42.41 23.52 -14.99
C MET A 212 42.37 24.80 -15.84
N ILE A 213 41.19 25.19 -16.32
CA ILE A 213 40.97 26.39 -17.13
C ILE A 213 41.23 27.65 -16.31
N GLU A 214 40.66 27.78 -15.11
CA GLU A 214 40.86 28.92 -14.22
C GLU A 214 42.34 29.06 -13.80
N ALA A 215 43.00 27.94 -13.48
CA ALA A 215 44.43 27.95 -13.14
C ALA A 215 45.32 28.38 -14.33
N ALA A 216 44.88 28.13 -15.56
CA ALA A 216 45.55 28.64 -16.76
C ALA A 216 45.28 30.14 -16.97
N LEU A 217 44.05 30.60 -16.72
CA LEU A 217 43.67 32.02 -16.81
C LEU A 217 44.41 32.88 -15.78
N LEU A 218 44.60 32.39 -14.55
CA LEU A 218 45.35 33.08 -13.50
C LEU A 218 46.78 33.46 -13.93
N LYS A 219 47.41 32.72 -14.86
CA LYS A 219 48.74 33.05 -15.37
C LYS A 219 48.82 34.44 -16.03
N ARG A 220 47.70 34.97 -16.53
CA ARG A 220 47.62 36.30 -17.17
C ARG A 220 47.67 37.45 -16.16
N LEU A 221 47.44 37.17 -14.88
CA LEU A 221 47.49 38.18 -13.82
C LEU A 221 48.95 38.39 -13.37
N PRO A 222 49.39 39.64 -13.17
CA PRO A 222 50.77 39.95 -12.78
C PRO A 222 51.18 39.25 -11.47
N GLU A 223 50.24 39.10 -10.53
CA GLU A 223 50.41 38.42 -9.23
C GLU A 223 50.74 36.92 -9.33
N PHE A 224 50.26 36.25 -10.38
CA PHE A 224 50.38 34.79 -10.55
C PHE A 224 51.23 34.40 -11.77
N SER A 225 51.79 35.39 -12.47
CA SER A 225 52.61 35.23 -13.67
C SER A 225 53.86 34.38 -13.42
N HIS A 226 54.47 34.52 -12.24
CA HIS A 226 55.66 33.79 -11.79
C HIS A 226 55.34 32.48 -11.04
N CYS A 227 54.07 32.21 -10.73
CA CYS A 227 53.69 31.01 -9.97
C CYS A 227 53.69 29.75 -10.85
N THR A 228 53.91 28.58 -10.25
CA THR A 228 53.73 27.29 -10.93
C THR A 228 52.24 26.99 -11.13
N PHE A 229 51.91 26.08 -12.05
CA PHE A 229 50.52 25.65 -12.26
C PHE A 229 49.90 25.05 -10.99
N ASP A 230 50.66 24.24 -10.25
CA ASP A 230 50.21 23.64 -8.99
C ASP A 230 49.78 24.70 -7.95
N ILE A 231 50.57 25.77 -7.79
CA ILE A 231 50.20 26.89 -6.91
C ILE A 231 48.89 27.53 -7.39
N ARG A 232 48.76 27.83 -8.70
CA ARG A 232 47.54 28.42 -9.26
C ARG A 232 46.32 27.51 -9.09
N ALA A 233 46.46 26.21 -9.35
CA ALA A 233 45.39 25.22 -9.16
C ALA A 233 44.97 25.10 -7.70
N LYS A 234 45.92 25.07 -6.75
CA LYS A 234 45.65 25.10 -5.31
C LYS A 234 44.91 26.38 -4.90
N THR A 235 45.29 27.53 -5.46
CA THR A 235 44.60 28.80 -5.23
C THR A 235 43.16 28.78 -5.75
N VAL A 236 42.90 28.25 -6.95
CA VAL A 236 41.54 28.09 -7.49
C VAL A 236 40.69 27.20 -6.59
N VAL A 237 41.22 26.03 -6.20
CA VAL A 237 40.53 25.11 -5.29
C VAL A 237 40.20 25.78 -3.96
N HIS A 238 41.14 26.52 -3.37
CA HIS A 238 40.91 27.26 -2.13
C HIS A 238 39.82 28.34 -2.30
N ASN A 239 39.92 29.16 -3.33
CA ASN A 239 38.99 30.28 -3.58
C ASN A 239 37.57 29.80 -3.93
N SER A 240 37.44 28.62 -4.54
CA SER A 240 36.14 28.03 -4.86
C SER A 240 35.32 27.64 -3.63
N ASN A 241 35.92 27.53 -2.43
CA ASN A 241 35.27 27.02 -1.21
C ASN A 241 34.62 25.63 -1.36
N VAL A 242 35.02 24.85 -2.38
CA VAL A 242 34.40 23.55 -2.68
C VAL A 242 34.66 22.49 -1.60
N ILE A 243 35.81 22.52 -0.92
CA ILE A 243 36.16 21.52 0.10
C ILE A 243 35.31 21.67 1.37
N PRO A 244 35.16 22.88 1.95
CA PRO A 244 34.16 23.13 3.00
C PRO A 244 32.75 22.70 2.61
N LEU A 245 32.33 22.99 1.36
CA LEU A 245 31.02 22.59 0.86
C LEU A 245 30.87 21.06 0.80
N ILE A 246 31.83 20.33 0.20
CA ILE A 246 31.79 18.86 0.13
C ILE A 246 31.66 18.25 1.53
N ARG A 247 32.40 18.78 2.51
CA ARG A 247 32.28 18.34 3.91
C ARG A 247 30.89 18.61 4.46
N TRP A 248 30.38 19.82 4.24
CA TRP A 248 29.04 20.20 4.69
C TRP A 248 27.97 19.31 4.06
N LEU A 249 28.03 19.04 2.75
CA LEU A 249 27.11 18.15 2.03
C LEU A 249 27.18 16.73 2.57
N LYS A 250 28.39 16.22 2.83
CA LYS A 250 28.61 14.92 3.47
C LYS A 250 27.97 14.85 4.86
N HIS A 251 28.10 15.91 5.67
CA HIS A 251 27.43 16.01 6.98
C HIS A 251 25.90 16.10 6.87
N ASN A 252 25.37 16.63 5.77
CA ASN A 252 23.94 16.63 5.46
C ASN A 252 23.46 15.33 4.78
N SER A 253 24.20 14.22 4.95
CA SER A 253 23.82 12.87 4.49
C SER A 253 23.75 12.71 2.96
N LEU A 254 24.43 13.55 2.18
CA LEU A 254 24.55 13.35 0.74
C LEU A 254 25.61 12.29 0.42
N THR A 255 25.30 11.44 -0.56
CA THR A 255 26.24 10.45 -1.10
C THR A 255 27.23 11.12 -2.07
N TYR A 256 28.46 10.59 -2.20
CA TYR A 256 29.45 11.16 -3.12
C TYR A 256 28.97 11.24 -4.58
N PRO A 257 28.13 10.33 -5.14
CA PRO A 257 27.58 10.51 -6.48
C PRO A 257 26.62 11.71 -6.57
N GLN A 258 25.82 11.96 -5.53
CA GLN A 258 24.94 13.13 -5.46
C GLN A 258 25.75 14.42 -5.38
N ILE A 259 26.79 14.44 -4.52
CA ILE A 259 27.70 15.59 -4.38
C ILE A 259 28.39 15.89 -5.70
N GLY A 260 28.92 14.86 -6.38
CA GLY A 260 29.52 14.99 -7.70
C GLY A 260 28.58 15.65 -8.70
N LYS A 261 27.36 15.10 -8.80
CA LYS A 261 26.30 15.64 -9.67
C LYS A 261 26.00 17.11 -9.37
N PHE A 262 25.83 17.51 -8.11
CA PHE A 262 25.47 18.89 -7.77
C PHE A 262 26.59 19.88 -8.07
N ILE A 263 27.84 19.53 -7.78
CA ILE A 263 28.98 20.40 -8.08
C ILE A 263 29.10 20.61 -9.59
N CYS A 264 28.99 19.56 -10.40
CA CYS A 264 28.95 19.69 -11.87
C CYS A 264 27.76 20.55 -12.34
N MET A 265 26.57 20.36 -11.76
CA MET A 265 25.40 21.19 -12.10
C MET A 265 25.54 22.67 -11.69
N SER A 266 26.42 22.97 -10.73
CA SER A 266 26.61 24.32 -10.21
C SER A 266 27.69 25.11 -10.93
N CYS A 267 28.55 24.44 -11.73
CA CYS A 267 29.70 24.90 -12.55
C CYS A 267 30.51 26.12 -12.04
N GLU A 268 29.87 27.24 -11.76
CA GLU A 268 30.47 28.53 -11.40
C GLU A 268 30.01 29.07 -10.03
N ASN A 269 28.87 28.63 -9.47
CA ASN A 269 28.35 29.14 -8.20
C ASN A 269 27.89 28.02 -7.25
N LEU A 270 28.81 27.60 -6.41
CA LEU A 270 28.61 26.56 -5.40
C LEU A 270 27.70 26.99 -4.23
N GLU A 271 27.53 28.30 -4.00
CA GLU A 271 26.63 28.81 -2.96
C GLU A 271 25.16 28.52 -3.25
N LEU A 272 24.78 28.35 -4.52
CA LEU A 272 23.42 27.95 -4.90
C LEU A 272 23.01 26.62 -4.26
N ILE A 273 23.93 25.67 -4.14
CA ILE A 273 23.67 24.37 -3.49
C ILE A 273 23.36 24.60 -2.01
N ARG A 274 24.15 25.45 -1.34
CA ARG A 274 23.97 25.78 0.08
C ARG A 274 22.64 26.48 0.32
N GLN A 275 22.32 27.48 -0.48
CA GLN A 275 21.06 28.21 -0.42
C GLN A 275 19.85 27.28 -0.59
N LYS A 276 19.89 26.38 -1.58
CA LYS A 276 18.78 25.43 -1.82
C LYS A 276 18.64 24.40 -0.72
N ILE A 277 19.73 23.88 -0.18
CA ILE A 277 19.65 22.94 0.93
C ILE A 277 19.14 23.63 2.20
N GLU A 278 19.56 24.86 2.49
CA GLU A 278 19.05 25.59 3.65
C GLU A 278 17.57 25.93 3.48
N TRP A 279 17.15 26.30 2.27
CA TRP A 279 15.73 26.45 1.93
C TRP A 279 14.93 25.15 2.15
N LEU A 280 15.45 24.00 1.70
CA LEU A 280 14.81 22.69 1.95
C LEU A 280 14.67 22.38 3.44
N LYS A 281 15.64 22.78 4.27
CA LYS A 281 15.52 22.64 5.73
C LYS A 281 14.45 23.56 6.32
N ASN A 282 14.32 24.78 5.81
CA ASN A 282 13.29 25.73 6.25
C ASN A 282 11.87 25.21 6.00
N ILE A 283 11.66 24.44 4.94
CA ILE A 283 10.39 23.74 4.68
C ILE A 283 10.30 22.35 5.34
N HIS A 284 11.16 22.07 6.33
CA HIS A 284 11.19 20.85 7.14
C HIS A 284 11.60 19.55 6.42
N VAL A 285 12.37 19.61 5.32
CA VAL A 285 12.96 18.40 4.73
C VAL A 285 14.02 17.83 5.68
N LYS A 286 13.90 16.55 6.03
CA LYS A 286 14.89 15.89 6.90
C LYS A 286 16.22 15.74 6.18
N GLY A 287 17.31 15.80 6.96
CA GLY A 287 18.69 15.72 6.46
C GLY A 287 18.93 14.58 5.47
N GLU A 288 18.50 13.37 5.83
CA GLU A 288 18.66 12.16 5.01
C GLU A 288 18.00 12.22 3.61
N PHE A 289 17.00 13.08 3.43
CA PHE A 289 16.28 13.23 2.16
C PHE A 289 16.75 14.43 1.33
N LEU A 290 17.55 15.36 1.87
CA LEU A 290 17.99 16.58 1.17
C LEU A 290 18.65 16.25 -0.18
N GLY A 291 19.60 15.31 -0.17
CA GLY A 291 20.30 14.88 -1.38
C GLY A 291 19.38 14.22 -2.40
N PHE A 292 18.45 13.38 -1.94
CA PHE A 292 17.49 12.70 -2.81
C PHE A 292 16.53 13.70 -3.45
N THR A 293 15.94 14.58 -2.64
CA THR A 293 14.99 15.61 -3.07
C THR A 293 15.62 16.53 -4.11
N LEU A 294 16.81 17.07 -3.84
CA LEU A 294 17.49 17.96 -4.78
C LEU A 294 17.87 17.25 -6.08
N ALA A 295 18.27 15.97 -6.01
CA ALA A 295 18.68 15.20 -7.19
C ALA A 295 17.50 14.81 -8.09
N LYS A 296 16.29 14.71 -7.53
CA LYS A 296 15.06 14.27 -8.18
C LYS A 296 14.05 15.38 -8.40
N ALA A 297 14.36 16.62 -8.01
CA ALA A 297 13.48 17.78 -8.13
C ALA A 297 13.03 18.08 -9.58
N GLY A 298 13.79 17.58 -10.58
CA GLY A 298 13.55 17.89 -11.98
C GLY A 298 14.00 19.30 -12.35
N GLY A 299 14.45 19.49 -13.59
CA GLY A 299 15.02 20.76 -14.06
C GLY A 299 16.28 21.21 -13.29
N ASN A 300 16.83 22.37 -13.64
CA ASN A 300 17.90 23.01 -12.89
C ASN A 300 17.32 23.70 -11.64
N ILE A 301 16.88 22.93 -10.65
CA ILE A 301 16.37 23.44 -9.35
C ILE A 301 17.32 24.46 -8.70
N LEU A 302 18.62 24.33 -8.96
CA LEU A 302 19.66 25.24 -8.49
C LEU A 302 19.56 26.65 -9.09
N GLN A 303 19.04 26.79 -10.31
CA GLN A 303 18.90 28.06 -11.02
C GLN A 303 17.59 28.80 -10.67
N ARG A 304 16.60 28.11 -10.10
CA ARG A 304 15.33 28.74 -9.73
C ARG A 304 15.52 29.71 -8.57
N SER A 305 14.73 30.78 -8.50
CA SER A 305 14.74 31.65 -7.31
C SER A 305 14.15 30.91 -6.09
N THR A 306 14.56 31.27 -4.87
CA THR A 306 13.91 30.74 -3.65
C THR A 306 12.50 31.30 -3.49
N GLN A 307 12.27 32.54 -3.92
CA GLN A 307 10.96 33.20 -3.90
C GLN A 307 9.91 32.42 -4.71
N GLU A 308 10.22 31.98 -5.93
CA GLU A 308 9.29 31.15 -6.72
C GLU A 308 8.91 29.85 -6.00
N LEU A 309 9.88 29.21 -5.34
CA LEU A 309 9.64 27.98 -4.61
C LEU A 309 8.78 28.23 -3.36
N ASP A 310 9.02 29.34 -2.65
CA ASP A 310 8.20 29.78 -1.54
C ASP A 310 6.77 30.09 -1.97
N GLU A 311 6.55 30.66 -3.15
CA GLU A 311 5.21 30.87 -3.68
C GLU A 311 4.44 29.57 -3.92
N ILE A 312 5.12 28.50 -4.33
CA ILE A 312 4.53 27.16 -4.47
C ILE A 312 4.16 26.60 -3.10
N VAL A 313 5.08 26.70 -2.14
CA VAL A 313 4.86 26.24 -0.75
C VAL A 313 3.70 26.98 -0.11
N CYS A 314 3.69 28.31 -0.17
CA CYS A 314 2.61 29.16 0.34
C CYS A 314 1.26 28.82 -0.31
N TYR A 315 1.23 28.52 -1.61
CA TYR A 315 0.00 28.14 -2.29
C TYR A 315 -0.50 26.76 -1.84
N LEU A 316 0.38 25.79 -1.62
CA LEU A 316 -0.03 24.49 -1.06
C LEU A 316 -0.52 24.63 0.38
N GLU A 317 0.10 25.51 1.17
CA GLU A 317 -0.34 25.86 2.53
C GLU A 317 -1.72 26.51 2.54
N SER A 318 -1.98 27.46 1.64
CA SER A 318 -3.30 28.08 1.52
C SER A 318 -4.40 27.11 1.09
N ASN A 319 -4.03 25.95 0.53
CA ASN A 319 -4.97 24.89 0.14
C ASN A 319 -4.98 23.71 1.13
N GLY A 320 -4.46 23.90 2.35
CA GLY A 320 -4.61 22.95 3.46
C GLY A 320 -3.45 21.99 3.69
N VAL A 321 -2.37 22.04 2.90
CA VAL A 321 -1.14 21.29 3.19
C VAL A 321 -0.42 21.95 4.36
N ARG A 322 -0.39 21.32 5.53
CA ARG A 322 0.23 21.90 6.72
C ARG A 322 1.74 22.13 6.55
N ARG A 323 2.27 23.20 7.13
CA ARG A 323 3.71 23.55 7.03
C ARG A 323 4.62 22.43 7.54
N GLU A 324 4.25 21.78 8.64
CA GLU A 324 4.98 20.64 9.21
C GLU A 324 5.00 19.39 8.29
N TRP A 325 4.09 19.32 7.32
CA TRP A 325 4.02 18.23 6.34
C TRP A 325 4.84 18.50 5.08
N MET A 326 5.16 19.76 4.80
CA MET A 326 5.74 20.19 3.53
C MET A 326 7.02 19.42 3.19
N GLY A 327 7.92 19.28 4.17
CA GLY A 327 9.16 18.54 3.99
C GLY A 327 8.94 17.07 3.61
N SER A 328 7.93 16.42 4.18
CA SER A 328 7.56 15.05 3.82
C SER A 328 6.96 14.97 2.40
N VAL A 329 6.06 15.90 2.07
CA VAL A 329 5.41 15.99 0.75
C VAL A 329 6.46 16.17 -0.35
N VAL A 330 7.33 17.17 -0.21
CA VAL A 330 8.38 17.50 -1.18
C VAL A 330 9.42 16.37 -1.28
N SER A 331 9.77 15.72 -0.17
CA SER A 331 10.72 14.60 -0.21
C SER A 331 10.16 13.36 -0.91
N CYS A 332 8.85 13.11 -0.79
CA CYS A 332 8.19 11.99 -1.44
C CYS A 332 7.77 12.29 -2.89
N CYS A 333 7.63 13.56 -3.24
CA CYS A 333 7.35 14.02 -4.59
C CYS A 333 8.28 15.17 -5.02
N PRO A 334 9.61 14.91 -5.16
CA PRO A 334 10.55 15.96 -5.56
C PRO A 334 10.22 16.68 -6.88
N PRO A 335 9.69 16.00 -7.93
CA PRO A 335 9.30 16.67 -9.18
C PRO A 335 8.35 17.85 -8.99
N LEU A 336 7.65 17.94 -7.86
CA LEU A 336 6.80 19.07 -7.51
C LEU A 336 7.55 20.42 -7.59
N LEU A 337 8.83 20.44 -7.23
CA LEU A 337 9.69 21.63 -7.26
C LEU A 337 10.11 22.05 -8.69
N GLY A 338 9.97 21.15 -9.66
CA GLY A 338 10.24 21.42 -11.07
C GLY A 338 9.13 22.19 -11.77
N TYR A 339 7.94 22.29 -11.17
CA TYR A 339 6.78 22.93 -11.81
C TYR A 339 6.69 24.42 -11.54
N THR A 340 6.05 25.15 -12.46
CA THR A 340 5.65 26.54 -12.23
C THR A 340 4.49 26.60 -11.24
N LYS A 341 4.28 27.76 -10.63
CA LYS A 341 3.14 27.99 -9.73
C LYS A 341 1.81 27.75 -10.44
N GLU A 342 1.71 28.13 -11.70
CA GLU A 342 0.53 27.97 -12.55
C GLU A 342 0.22 26.50 -12.78
N GLU A 343 1.23 25.68 -13.05
CA GLU A 343 1.06 24.24 -13.22
C GLU A 343 0.62 23.57 -11.90
N VAL A 344 1.19 23.99 -10.77
CA VAL A 344 0.75 23.51 -9.45
C VAL A 344 -0.71 23.93 -9.19
N LYS A 345 -1.11 25.16 -9.51
CA LYS A 345 -2.51 25.63 -9.43
C LYS A 345 -3.46 24.75 -10.24
N LEU A 346 -3.11 24.44 -11.50
CA LEU A 346 -3.94 23.57 -12.35
C LEU A 346 -4.16 22.19 -11.72
N ARG A 347 -3.11 21.61 -11.11
CA ARG A 347 -3.20 20.29 -10.46
C ARG A 347 -3.92 20.31 -9.13
N VAL A 348 -3.79 21.39 -8.36
CA VAL A 348 -4.56 21.57 -7.12
C VAL A 348 -6.05 21.73 -7.46
N ASN A 349 -6.37 22.64 -8.38
CA ASN A 349 -7.74 22.91 -8.83
C ASN A 349 -8.39 21.67 -9.44
N PHE A 350 -7.65 20.83 -10.14
CA PHE A 350 -8.17 19.54 -10.63
C PHE A 350 -8.88 18.72 -9.53
N TYR A 351 -8.34 18.69 -8.31
CA TYR A 351 -8.96 17.98 -7.20
C TYR A 351 -10.05 18.80 -6.50
N LEU A 352 -9.84 20.11 -6.32
CA LEU A 352 -10.82 20.99 -5.67
C LEU A 352 -12.11 21.13 -6.49
N ASP A 353 -12.00 21.21 -7.82
CA ASP A 353 -13.13 21.28 -8.76
C ASP A 353 -14.01 20.01 -8.72
N MET A 354 -13.50 18.91 -8.16
CA MET A 354 -14.28 17.68 -7.87
C MET A 354 -15.00 17.74 -6.51
N GLY A 355 -15.11 18.91 -5.88
CA GLY A 355 -15.80 19.11 -4.61
C GLY A 355 -14.98 18.68 -3.38
N MET A 356 -13.67 18.54 -3.52
CA MET A 356 -12.76 18.28 -2.41
C MET A 356 -12.52 19.57 -1.62
N ASN A 357 -12.63 19.52 -0.29
CA ASN A 357 -12.27 20.67 0.54
C ASN A 357 -10.75 20.70 0.79
N GLU A 358 -10.23 21.87 1.15
CA GLU A 358 -8.80 22.11 1.41
C GLU A 358 -8.20 21.18 2.48
N LYS A 359 -8.94 20.85 3.53
CA LYS A 359 -8.43 19.98 4.62
C LYS A 359 -8.26 18.54 4.15
N ASP A 360 -9.25 18.03 3.42
CA ASP A 360 -9.21 16.70 2.81
C ASP A 360 -8.13 16.63 1.73
N PHE A 361 -7.98 17.69 0.93
CA PHE A 361 -6.90 17.82 -0.05
C PHE A 361 -5.53 17.77 0.63
N GLY A 362 -5.31 18.58 1.67
CA GLY A 362 -4.06 18.60 2.43
C GLY A 362 -3.70 17.23 3.01
N THR A 363 -4.68 16.52 3.56
CA THR A 363 -4.50 15.16 4.09
C THR A 363 -4.18 14.17 2.97
N MET A 364 -4.89 14.23 1.85
CA MET A 364 -4.65 13.39 0.68
C MET A 364 -3.24 13.57 0.11
N VAL A 365 -2.79 14.82 -0.01
CA VAL A 365 -1.44 15.15 -0.48
C VAL A 365 -0.38 14.66 0.49
N PHE A 366 -0.60 14.77 1.81
CA PHE A 366 0.32 14.22 2.79
C PHE A 366 0.43 12.69 2.71
N ASP A 367 -0.71 11.99 2.59
CA ASP A 367 -0.77 10.53 2.55
C ASP A 367 -0.22 9.94 1.23
N TYR A 368 -0.38 10.66 0.12
CA TYR A 368 0.11 10.23 -1.18
C TYR A 368 0.55 11.41 -2.07
N PRO A 369 1.71 12.04 -1.79
CA PRO A 369 2.22 13.23 -2.49
C PRO A 369 2.33 13.07 -4.01
N LYS A 370 2.46 11.82 -4.48
CA LYS A 370 2.62 11.51 -5.90
C LYS A 370 1.47 11.99 -6.77
N VAL A 371 0.28 12.20 -6.20
CA VAL A 371 -0.90 12.75 -6.89
C VAL A 371 -0.67 14.10 -7.57
N LEU A 372 0.35 14.87 -7.16
CA LEU A 372 0.62 16.21 -7.69
C LEU A 372 1.76 16.30 -8.71
N GLY A 373 2.67 15.34 -8.75
CA GLY A 373 3.92 15.55 -9.49
C GLY A 373 4.44 14.40 -10.33
N PHE A 374 3.83 13.21 -10.26
CA PHE A 374 4.24 12.06 -11.07
C PHE A 374 3.29 11.73 -12.22
N PHE A 375 2.16 12.42 -12.32
CA PHE A 375 1.17 12.18 -13.37
C PHE A 375 1.00 13.43 -14.21
N THR A 376 0.84 13.26 -15.51
CA THR A 376 0.44 14.37 -16.38
C THR A 376 -1.02 14.73 -16.12
N LEU A 377 -1.43 15.98 -16.42
CA LEU A 377 -2.83 16.38 -16.30
C LEU A 377 -3.76 15.52 -17.17
N GLU A 378 -3.27 15.04 -18.31
CA GLU A 378 -4.02 14.14 -19.21
C GLU A 378 -4.21 12.75 -18.61
N GLU A 379 -3.17 12.17 -17.99
CA GLU A 379 -3.28 10.92 -17.24
C GLU A 379 -4.25 11.05 -16.06
N MET A 380 -4.21 12.18 -15.35
CA MET A 380 -5.14 12.44 -14.24
C MET A 380 -6.59 12.49 -14.75
N LYS A 381 -6.84 13.24 -15.83
CA LYS A 381 -8.17 13.35 -16.46
C LYS A 381 -8.69 12.02 -16.99
N SER A 382 -7.87 11.25 -17.70
CA SER A 382 -8.26 9.94 -18.23
C SER A 382 -8.60 8.93 -17.13
N LYS A 383 -7.85 8.93 -16.01
CA LYS A 383 -8.18 8.10 -14.83
C LYS A 383 -9.52 8.47 -14.21
N VAL A 384 -9.77 9.76 -14.03
CA VAL A 384 -11.06 10.23 -13.52
C VAL A 384 -12.20 9.89 -14.48
N GLN A 385 -11.98 10.04 -15.79
CA GLN A 385 -12.97 9.71 -16.81
C GLN A 385 -13.32 8.22 -16.80
N TYR A 386 -12.31 7.34 -16.70
CA TYR A 386 -12.53 5.90 -16.60
C TYR A 386 -13.36 5.54 -15.35
N LEU A 387 -13.11 6.19 -14.20
CA LEU A 387 -13.92 5.96 -13.00
C LEU A 387 -15.38 6.42 -13.20
N LYS A 388 -15.61 7.53 -13.91
CA LYS A 388 -16.95 8.05 -14.22
C LYS A 388 -17.76 7.13 -15.13
N GLU A 389 -17.13 6.31 -15.96
CA GLU A 389 -17.83 5.34 -16.82
C GLU A 389 -18.73 4.39 -16.01
N PHE A 390 -18.38 4.10 -14.76
CA PHE A 390 -19.20 3.29 -13.84
C PHE A 390 -20.36 4.05 -13.18
N GLY A 391 -20.57 5.33 -13.51
CA GLY A 391 -21.70 6.13 -13.03
C GLY A 391 -21.44 6.89 -11.73
N LEU A 392 -20.17 7.16 -11.43
CA LEU A 392 -19.77 8.07 -10.35
C LEU A 392 -19.93 9.53 -10.82
N SER A 393 -20.48 10.39 -9.97
CA SER A 393 -20.44 11.85 -10.18
C SER A 393 -19.03 12.41 -9.98
N ASN A 394 -18.79 13.68 -10.32
CA ASN A 394 -17.53 14.36 -10.01
C ASN A 394 -17.22 14.30 -8.51
N GLU A 395 -18.23 14.55 -7.67
CA GLU A 395 -18.11 14.58 -6.23
C GLU A 395 -17.92 13.18 -5.63
N ASP A 396 -18.52 12.15 -6.25
CA ASP A 396 -18.27 10.75 -5.88
C ASP A 396 -16.79 10.40 -6.10
N VAL A 397 -16.20 10.80 -7.23
CA VAL A 397 -14.78 10.56 -7.52
C VAL A 397 -13.89 11.39 -6.59
N GLY A 398 -14.25 12.65 -6.31
CA GLY A 398 -13.56 13.47 -5.32
C GLY A 398 -13.48 12.77 -3.96
N ARG A 399 -14.62 12.34 -3.40
CA ARG A 399 -14.67 11.57 -2.14
C ARG A 399 -13.87 10.26 -2.19
N LEU A 400 -13.92 9.57 -3.32
CA LEU A 400 -13.18 8.32 -3.53
C LEU A 400 -11.66 8.55 -3.44
N LEU A 401 -11.17 9.61 -4.06
CA LEU A 401 -9.74 9.95 -4.11
C LEU A 401 -9.23 10.52 -2.79
N VAL A 402 -10.06 11.24 -2.02
CA VAL A 402 -9.73 11.60 -0.63
C VAL A 402 -9.46 10.34 0.19
N PHE A 403 -10.35 9.35 0.11
CA PHE A 403 -10.21 8.12 0.91
C PHE A 403 -9.11 7.19 0.40
N LYS A 404 -8.86 7.15 -0.91
CA LYS A 404 -7.87 6.25 -1.52
C LYS A 404 -7.12 6.88 -2.70
N PRO A 405 -6.19 7.81 -2.45
CA PRO A 405 -5.44 8.47 -3.52
C PRO A 405 -4.51 7.53 -4.30
N GLN A 406 -4.17 6.36 -3.75
CA GLN A 406 -3.35 5.36 -4.44
C GLN A 406 -4.03 4.80 -5.71
N LEU A 407 -5.34 5.02 -5.89
CA LEU A 407 -6.02 4.77 -7.16
C LEU A 407 -5.34 5.53 -8.30
N MET A 408 -4.94 6.79 -8.08
CA MET A 408 -4.22 7.58 -9.09
C MET A 408 -2.87 6.97 -9.46
N GLY A 409 -2.27 6.14 -8.60
CA GLY A 409 -1.04 5.41 -8.90
C GLY A 409 -1.22 4.12 -9.69
N CYS A 410 -2.45 3.64 -9.88
CA CYS A 410 -2.71 2.40 -10.61
C CYS A 410 -2.78 2.67 -12.12
N SER A 411 -2.33 1.71 -12.93
CA SER A 411 -2.47 1.72 -14.38
C SER A 411 -3.88 1.32 -14.81
N ILE A 412 -4.47 2.03 -15.75
CA ILE A 412 -5.79 1.67 -16.31
C ILE A 412 -5.67 0.33 -17.04
N GLU A 413 -4.68 0.19 -17.93
CA GLU A 413 -4.51 -0.97 -18.80
C GLU A 413 -4.07 -2.22 -18.05
N GLU A 414 -3.08 -2.09 -17.16
CA GLU A 414 -2.46 -3.25 -16.50
C GLU A 414 -3.17 -3.66 -15.20
N ARG A 415 -3.91 -2.74 -14.57
CA ARG A 415 -4.53 -2.99 -13.26
C ARG A 415 -6.04 -2.93 -13.32
N TRP A 416 -6.62 -1.83 -13.77
CA TRP A 416 -8.07 -1.65 -13.67
C TRP A 416 -8.83 -2.48 -14.70
N LYS A 417 -8.46 -2.43 -15.98
CA LYS A 417 -9.15 -3.18 -17.05
C LYS A 417 -9.19 -4.69 -16.81
N PRO A 418 -8.09 -5.37 -16.40
CA PRO A 418 -8.13 -6.80 -16.11
C PRO A 418 -9.08 -7.14 -14.96
N VAL A 419 -9.04 -6.37 -13.86
CA VAL A 419 -9.94 -6.56 -12.71
C VAL A 419 -11.39 -6.33 -13.12
N VAL A 420 -11.66 -5.27 -13.88
CA VAL A 420 -13.00 -4.94 -14.38
C VAL A 420 -13.52 -6.05 -15.30
N LYS A 421 -12.73 -6.50 -16.27
CA LYS A 421 -13.07 -7.59 -17.19
C LYS A 421 -13.38 -8.88 -16.44
N TYR A 422 -12.55 -9.23 -15.45
CA TYR A 422 -12.77 -10.43 -14.64
C TYR A 422 -14.05 -10.34 -13.80
N LEU A 423 -14.33 -9.20 -13.18
CA LEU A 423 -15.57 -9.00 -12.42
C LEU A 423 -16.80 -9.03 -13.34
N TYR A 424 -16.73 -8.49 -14.56
CA TYR A 424 -17.80 -8.63 -15.55
C TYR A 424 -18.03 -10.09 -15.96
N TYR A 425 -16.96 -10.86 -16.14
CA TYR A 425 -17.04 -12.30 -16.41
C TYR A 425 -17.76 -13.05 -15.27
N LEU A 426 -17.57 -12.63 -14.02
CA LEU A 426 -18.31 -13.15 -12.86
C LEU A 426 -19.75 -12.60 -12.73
N GLY A 427 -20.28 -11.90 -13.74
CA GLY A 427 -21.64 -11.36 -13.75
C GLY A 427 -21.84 -10.05 -12.98
N VAL A 428 -20.76 -9.36 -12.56
CA VAL A 428 -20.87 -8.07 -11.86
C VAL A 428 -21.29 -6.98 -12.85
N ARG A 429 -22.52 -6.49 -12.74
CA ARG A 429 -23.03 -5.38 -13.56
C ARG A 429 -22.37 -4.04 -13.18
N ARG A 430 -22.56 -3.02 -14.04
CA ARG A 430 -22.07 -1.65 -13.84
C ARG A 430 -22.35 -1.08 -12.45
N ASP A 431 -23.59 -1.20 -11.95
CA ASP A 431 -23.94 -0.70 -10.61
C ASP A 431 -23.24 -1.48 -9.49
N GLY A 432 -22.99 -2.77 -9.72
CA GLY A 432 -22.18 -3.61 -8.83
C GLY A 432 -20.73 -3.13 -8.79
N MET A 433 -20.16 -2.79 -9.95
CA MET A 433 -18.82 -2.20 -10.05
C MET A 433 -18.72 -0.88 -9.29
N ARG A 434 -19.70 0.02 -9.49
CA ARG A 434 -19.81 1.28 -8.74
C ARG A 434 -19.84 1.02 -7.23
N ARG A 435 -20.64 0.05 -6.77
CA ARG A 435 -20.72 -0.32 -5.36
C ARG A 435 -19.40 -0.87 -4.80
N ILE A 436 -18.70 -1.72 -5.55
CA ILE A 436 -17.38 -2.23 -5.14
C ILE A 436 -16.37 -1.07 -5.05
N LEU A 437 -16.31 -0.19 -6.05
CA LEU A 437 -15.42 0.97 -6.08
C LEU A 437 -15.64 1.89 -4.88
N THR A 438 -16.89 2.28 -4.64
CA THR A 438 -17.26 3.21 -3.57
C THR A 438 -17.12 2.62 -2.16
N SER A 439 -17.44 1.34 -1.96
CA SER A 439 -17.33 0.70 -0.64
C SER A 439 -15.92 0.19 -0.31
N LYS A 440 -15.17 -0.29 -1.32
CA LYS A 440 -13.85 -0.88 -1.12
C LYS A 440 -12.92 -0.65 -2.33
N PRO A 441 -12.46 0.60 -2.55
CA PRO A 441 -11.65 0.95 -3.71
C PRO A 441 -10.34 0.18 -3.83
N MET A 442 -9.79 -0.26 -2.71
CA MET A 442 -8.53 -1.02 -2.67
C MET A 442 -8.57 -2.32 -3.48
N VAL A 443 -9.76 -2.85 -3.81
CA VAL A 443 -9.90 -3.99 -4.74
C VAL A 443 -9.26 -3.69 -6.10
N PHE A 444 -9.27 -2.44 -6.55
CA PHE A 444 -8.68 -2.02 -7.83
C PHE A 444 -7.19 -1.68 -7.71
N CYS A 445 -6.62 -1.79 -6.51
CA CYS A 445 -5.19 -1.60 -6.28
C CYS A 445 -4.44 -2.93 -6.08
N VAL A 446 -5.14 -4.06 -5.96
CA VAL A 446 -4.51 -5.38 -5.76
C VAL A 446 -4.33 -6.11 -7.09
N ASP A 447 -3.40 -7.06 -7.10
CA ASP A 447 -3.10 -7.88 -8.25
C ASP A 447 -4.20 -8.94 -8.47
N LEU A 448 -4.74 -9.02 -9.68
CA LEU A 448 -5.82 -9.94 -10.03
C LEU A 448 -5.43 -11.41 -9.79
N GLU A 449 -4.33 -11.85 -10.39
CA GLU A 449 -3.89 -13.25 -10.43
C GLU A 449 -3.39 -13.74 -9.07
N LYS A 450 -2.69 -12.87 -8.32
CA LYS A 450 -2.13 -13.23 -7.02
C LYS A 450 -3.15 -13.12 -5.89
N THR A 451 -4.17 -12.26 -6.04
CA THR A 451 -5.03 -11.89 -4.91
C THR A 451 -6.50 -12.23 -5.11
N ILE A 452 -7.08 -11.93 -6.27
CA ILE A 452 -8.54 -12.07 -6.50
C ILE A 452 -8.86 -13.45 -7.05
N ALA A 453 -8.19 -13.88 -8.13
CA ALA A 453 -8.46 -15.15 -8.80
C ALA A 453 -8.34 -16.37 -7.85
N PRO A 454 -7.33 -16.49 -6.96
CA PRO A 454 -7.23 -17.62 -6.05
C PRO A 454 -8.39 -17.68 -5.04
N LYS A 455 -8.95 -16.52 -4.66
CA LYS A 455 -10.13 -16.48 -3.78
C LYS A 455 -11.36 -16.97 -4.52
N VAL A 456 -11.54 -16.54 -5.76
CA VAL A 456 -12.69 -16.97 -6.58
C VAL A 456 -12.63 -18.47 -6.87
N ARG A 457 -11.45 -19.01 -7.22
CA ARG A 457 -11.25 -20.45 -7.39
C ARG A 457 -11.61 -21.23 -6.12
N PHE A 458 -11.11 -20.78 -4.96
CA PHE A 458 -11.50 -21.39 -3.69
C PHE A 458 -13.01 -21.36 -3.42
N LEU A 459 -13.70 -20.27 -3.80
CA LEU A 459 -15.16 -20.17 -3.65
C LEU A 459 -15.89 -21.14 -4.58
N GLN A 460 -15.37 -21.38 -5.79
CA GLN A 460 -15.87 -22.40 -6.71
C GLN A 460 -15.63 -23.81 -6.15
N ASP A 461 -14.45 -24.07 -5.59
CA ASP A 461 -14.07 -25.38 -5.01
C ASP A 461 -14.97 -25.79 -3.84
N ILE A 462 -15.49 -24.83 -3.06
CA ILE A 462 -16.45 -25.09 -1.98
C ILE A 462 -17.91 -25.16 -2.46
N GLY A 463 -18.14 -25.15 -3.78
CA GLY A 463 -19.45 -25.37 -4.40
C GLY A 463 -20.30 -24.13 -4.65
N ILE A 464 -19.72 -22.93 -4.72
CA ILE A 464 -20.47 -21.71 -5.09
C ILE A 464 -20.48 -21.56 -6.60
N HIS A 465 -21.68 -21.52 -7.19
CA HIS A 465 -21.86 -21.25 -8.62
C HIS A 465 -21.37 -19.85 -9.01
N GLU A 466 -20.77 -19.75 -10.20
CA GLU A 466 -20.12 -18.54 -10.70
C GLU A 466 -21.06 -17.32 -10.71
N GLU A 467 -22.32 -17.49 -11.11
CA GLU A 467 -23.36 -16.45 -11.09
C GLU A 467 -23.64 -15.90 -9.67
N ALA A 468 -23.51 -16.74 -8.65
CA ALA A 468 -23.70 -16.35 -7.26
C ALA A 468 -22.47 -15.60 -6.71
N ILE A 469 -21.27 -15.89 -7.22
CA ILE A 469 -20.02 -15.25 -6.78
C ILE A 469 -20.07 -13.75 -7.07
N GLY A 470 -20.44 -13.32 -8.28
CA GLY A 470 -20.54 -11.90 -8.61
C GLY A 470 -21.47 -11.14 -7.66
N ASN A 471 -22.67 -11.67 -7.43
CA ASN A 471 -23.65 -11.10 -6.50
C ASN A 471 -23.12 -11.03 -5.06
N MET A 472 -22.41 -12.08 -4.62
CA MET A 472 -21.80 -12.14 -3.30
C MET A 472 -20.69 -11.09 -3.14
N LEU A 473 -19.83 -10.92 -4.15
CA LEU A 473 -18.76 -9.91 -4.16
C LEU A 473 -19.33 -8.49 -4.12
N VAL A 474 -20.42 -8.23 -4.82
CA VAL A 474 -21.12 -6.93 -4.76
C VAL A 474 -21.77 -6.68 -3.40
N LYS A 475 -22.35 -7.72 -2.79
CA LYS A 475 -22.97 -7.64 -1.46
C LYS A 475 -21.93 -7.41 -0.35
N PHE A 476 -20.78 -8.06 -0.45
CA PHE A 476 -19.70 -7.97 0.53
C PHE A 476 -18.31 -7.81 -0.10
N PRO A 477 -18.00 -6.62 -0.67
CA PRO A 477 -16.70 -6.33 -1.29
C PRO A 477 -15.47 -6.50 -0.38
N PRO A 478 -15.53 -6.28 0.95
CA PRO A 478 -14.40 -6.52 1.85
C PRO A 478 -13.82 -7.94 1.78
N LEU A 479 -14.58 -8.94 1.32
CA LEU A 479 -14.12 -10.32 1.13
C LEU A 479 -12.81 -10.39 0.33
N LEU A 480 -12.68 -9.58 -0.72
CA LEU A 480 -11.50 -9.58 -1.59
C LEU A 480 -10.23 -9.05 -0.91
N THR A 481 -10.40 -8.40 0.24
CA THR A 481 -9.29 -7.83 1.03
C THR A 481 -8.84 -8.72 2.18
N TYR A 482 -9.59 -9.78 2.48
CA TYR A 482 -9.21 -10.76 3.50
C TYR A 482 -8.13 -11.72 2.99
N SER A 483 -7.31 -12.22 3.90
CA SER A 483 -6.35 -13.27 3.57
C SER A 483 -7.08 -14.58 3.31
N LEU A 484 -6.82 -15.21 2.16
CA LEU A 484 -7.38 -16.52 1.84
C LEU A 484 -6.98 -17.56 2.90
N TYR A 485 -5.70 -17.62 3.24
CA TYR A 485 -5.15 -18.65 4.14
C TYR A 485 -5.30 -18.32 5.62
N LYS A 486 -5.20 -17.04 6.02
CA LYS A 486 -5.25 -16.65 7.44
C LYS A 486 -6.66 -16.32 7.93
N LYS A 487 -7.64 -16.13 7.04
CA LYS A 487 -8.98 -15.68 7.42
C LYS A 487 -10.09 -16.50 6.77
N ILE A 488 -10.14 -16.57 5.45
CA ILE A 488 -11.26 -17.21 4.73
C ILE A 488 -11.27 -18.72 4.99
N ARG A 489 -10.18 -19.43 4.70
CA ARG A 489 -10.10 -20.90 4.88
C ARG A 489 -10.33 -21.34 6.33
N PRO A 490 -9.72 -20.72 7.36
CA PRO A 490 -9.98 -21.08 8.75
C PRO A 490 -11.46 -20.95 9.15
N VAL A 491 -12.15 -19.90 8.69
CA VAL A 491 -13.59 -19.75 8.99
C VAL A 491 -14.41 -20.84 8.31
N VAL A 492 -14.11 -21.17 7.05
CA VAL A 492 -14.80 -22.27 6.34
C VAL A 492 -14.58 -23.60 7.05
N ILE A 493 -13.34 -23.91 7.44
CA ILE A 493 -13.00 -25.13 8.19
C ILE A 493 -13.76 -25.18 9.53
N PHE A 494 -13.81 -24.06 10.25
CA PHE A 494 -14.58 -23.96 11.50
C PHE A 494 -16.07 -24.26 11.28
N LEU A 495 -16.68 -23.70 10.23
CA LEU A 495 -18.11 -23.92 9.94
C LEU A 495 -18.40 -25.41 9.67
N ILE A 496 -17.52 -26.08 8.94
CA ILE A 496 -17.67 -27.51 8.63
C ILE A 496 -17.44 -28.38 9.88
N THR A 497 -16.32 -28.15 10.58
CA THR A 497 -15.84 -29.07 11.63
C THR A 497 -16.46 -28.83 13.00
N LYS A 498 -16.69 -27.57 13.37
CA LYS A 498 -17.15 -27.17 14.72
C LYS A 498 -18.59 -26.70 14.73
N ALA A 499 -19.08 -26.10 13.65
CA ALA A 499 -20.47 -25.62 13.58
C ALA A 499 -21.44 -26.63 12.94
N GLY A 500 -20.94 -27.77 12.43
CA GLY A 500 -21.76 -28.87 11.93
C GLY A 500 -22.31 -28.69 10.51
N VAL A 501 -21.87 -27.65 9.79
CA VAL A 501 -22.33 -27.39 8.41
C VAL A 501 -21.79 -28.47 7.48
N THR A 502 -22.65 -29.07 6.66
CA THR A 502 -22.21 -30.12 5.73
C THR A 502 -21.36 -29.56 4.59
N ASN A 503 -20.50 -30.40 4.00
CA ASN A 503 -19.75 -30.01 2.80
C ASN A 503 -20.66 -29.69 1.60
N ARG A 504 -21.91 -30.19 1.60
CA ARG A 504 -22.89 -29.88 0.55
C ARG A 504 -23.50 -28.49 0.73
N ASP A 505 -23.67 -28.06 1.98
CA ASP A 505 -24.33 -26.78 2.31
C ASP A 505 -23.35 -25.61 2.48
N ILE A 506 -22.05 -25.87 2.64
CA ILE A 506 -21.07 -24.81 2.92
C ILE A 506 -21.05 -23.70 1.85
N GLY A 507 -21.12 -24.05 0.56
CA GLY A 507 -21.23 -23.09 -0.53
C GLY A 507 -22.47 -22.20 -0.39
N LYS A 508 -23.64 -22.81 -0.11
CA LYS A 508 -24.90 -22.09 0.16
C LYS A 508 -24.78 -21.16 1.36
N VAL A 509 -24.17 -21.60 2.46
CA VAL A 509 -23.99 -20.80 3.69
C VAL A 509 -23.18 -19.55 3.41
N ILE A 510 -22.05 -19.70 2.70
CA ILE A 510 -21.16 -18.59 2.37
C ILE A 510 -21.80 -17.64 1.35
N ALA A 511 -22.51 -18.17 0.34
CA ALA A 511 -23.20 -17.35 -0.65
C ALA A 511 -24.31 -16.48 -0.02
N LEU A 512 -25.09 -17.05 0.91
CA LEU A 512 -26.15 -16.33 1.61
C LEU A 512 -25.62 -15.34 2.65
N GLY A 513 -24.53 -15.71 3.34
CA GLY A 513 -23.95 -14.97 4.46
C GLY A 513 -22.43 -14.75 4.36
N PRO A 514 -21.93 -14.06 3.32
CA PRO A 514 -20.49 -13.86 3.12
C PRO A 514 -19.83 -13.07 4.26
N GLU A 515 -20.61 -12.31 5.03
CA GLU A 515 -20.13 -11.55 6.18
C GLU A 515 -19.59 -12.46 7.29
N LEU A 516 -19.96 -13.74 7.33
CA LEU A 516 -19.41 -14.72 8.28
C LEU A 516 -17.89 -14.86 8.13
N LEU A 517 -17.36 -14.74 6.90
CA LEU A 517 -15.93 -14.80 6.62
C LEU A 517 -15.15 -13.63 7.25
N GLY A 518 -15.83 -12.55 7.65
CA GLY A 518 -15.25 -11.45 8.40
C GLY A 518 -15.21 -11.66 9.91
N CYS A 519 -16.04 -12.55 10.46
CA CYS A 519 -16.18 -12.73 11.91
C CYS A 519 -14.93 -13.35 12.55
N SER A 520 -14.64 -12.98 13.80
CA SER A 520 -13.64 -13.66 14.61
C SER A 520 -14.15 -15.05 14.98
N ILE A 521 -13.31 -16.07 14.87
CA ILE A 521 -13.68 -17.44 15.26
C ILE A 521 -13.87 -17.47 16.77
N ASP A 522 -12.83 -17.13 17.53
CA ASP A 522 -12.80 -17.26 18.99
C ASP A 522 -13.79 -16.31 19.67
N ASN A 523 -13.84 -15.05 19.23
CA ASN A 523 -14.61 -14.00 19.93
C ASN A 523 -16.08 -13.91 19.48
N LYS A 524 -16.48 -14.65 18.44
CA LYS A 524 -17.83 -14.50 17.88
C LYS A 524 -18.45 -15.82 17.45
N LEU A 525 -17.84 -16.53 16.52
CA LEU A 525 -18.45 -17.73 15.94
C LEU A 525 -18.49 -18.86 16.96
N GLU A 526 -17.37 -19.15 17.62
CA GLU A 526 -17.26 -20.24 18.58
C GLU A 526 -18.15 -20.02 19.81
N ILE A 527 -18.22 -18.79 20.32
CA ILE A 527 -19.11 -18.43 21.43
C ILE A 527 -20.58 -18.69 21.07
N ASN A 528 -21.01 -18.34 19.86
CA ASN A 528 -22.38 -18.59 19.39
C ASN A 528 -22.65 -20.09 19.22
N VAL A 529 -21.71 -20.84 18.63
CA VAL A 529 -21.84 -22.29 18.47
C VAL A 529 -21.94 -22.99 19.83
N LYS A 530 -21.03 -22.68 20.77
CA LYS A 530 -21.05 -23.24 22.14
C LYS A 530 -22.36 -22.95 22.85
N TYR A 531 -22.87 -21.72 22.73
CA TYR A 531 -24.15 -21.36 23.31
C TYR A 531 -25.30 -22.17 22.71
N LEU A 532 -25.41 -22.28 21.38
CA LEU A 532 -26.49 -23.00 20.72
C LEU A 532 -26.46 -24.50 21.05
N LEU A 533 -25.27 -25.11 21.10
CA LEU A 533 -25.10 -26.49 21.56
C LEU A 533 -25.51 -26.66 23.04
N SER A 534 -25.21 -25.69 23.91
CA SER A 534 -25.61 -25.71 25.33
C SER A 534 -27.13 -25.68 25.54
N LEU A 535 -27.91 -25.32 24.51
CA LEU A 535 -29.37 -25.38 24.55
C LEU A 535 -29.90 -26.81 24.37
N GLY A 536 -29.04 -27.79 24.08
CA GLY A 536 -29.41 -29.17 23.78
C GLY A 536 -29.63 -29.44 22.29
N ILE A 537 -29.22 -28.54 21.40
CA ILE A 537 -29.32 -28.75 19.94
C ILE A 537 -28.16 -29.66 19.51
N PRO A 538 -28.43 -30.82 18.87
CA PRO A 538 -27.36 -31.68 18.37
C PRO A 538 -26.62 -31.02 17.20
N LEU A 539 -25.33 -31.32 17.04
CA LEU A 539 -24.45 -30.64 16.11
C LEU A 539 -24.93 -30.67 14.64
N HIS A 540 -25.50 -31.79 14.19
CA HIS A 540 -26.00 -31.92 12.81
C HIS A 540 -27.21 -30.99 12.56
N LEU A 541 -28.17 -30.93 13.49
CA LEU A 541 -29.30 -29.99 13.40
C LEU A 541 -28.83 -28.54 13.48
N LEU A 542 -27.83 -28.24 14.30
CA LEU A 542 -27.24 -26.89 14.31
C LEU A 542 -26.65 -26.53 12.94
N GLY A 543 -25.97 -27.47 12.29
CA GLY A 543 -25.49 -27.34 10.92
C GLY A 543 -26.61 -26.99 9.93
N GLU A 544 -27.72 -27.72 9.97
CA GLU A 544 -28.92 -27.45 9.14
C GLU A 544 -29.53 -26.08 9.45
N MET A 545 -29.61 -25.70 10.73
CA MET A 545 -30.09 -24.38 11.14
C MET A 545 -29.22 -23.26 10.56
N ILE A 546 -27.89 -23.42 10.59
CA ILE A 546 -26.95 -22.46 10.02
C ILE A 546 -27.07 -22.45 8.49
N ALA A 547 -27.25 -23.59 7.84
CA ALA A 547 -27.43 -23.68 6.40
C ALA A 547 -28.69 -22.93 5.92
N ASN A 548 -29.76 -22.98 6.71
CA ASN A 548 -31.02 -22.28 6.42
C ASN A 548 -30.99 -20.80 6.83
N PHE A 549 -30.20 -20.45 7.85
CA PHE A 549 -30.08 -19.07 8.33
C PHE A 549 -28.66 -18.75 8.83
N PRO A 550 -27.70 -18.48 7.91
CA PRO A 550 -26.28 -18.26 8.28
C PRO A 550 -26.07 -17.09 9.25
N MET A 551 -26.94 -16.09 9.19
CA MET A 551 -26.89 -14.91 10.08
C MET A 551 -27.10 -15.24 11.56
N LEU A 552 -27.56 -16.46 11.89
CA LEU A 552 -27.70 -16.95 13.26
C LEU A 552 -26.42 -16.71 14.09
N LEU A 553 -25.24 -16.96 13.52
CA LEU A 553 -23.95 -16.83 14.21
C LEU A 553 -23.46 -15.38 14.37
N LYS A 554 -24.15 -14.40 13.76
CA LYS A 554 -23.78 -12.97 13.87
C LYS A 554 -24.48 -12.26 15.02
N TYR A 555 -25.54 -12.82 15.59
CA TYR A 555 -26.24 -12.18 16.70
C TYR A 555 -25.37 -12.15 17.97
N ASN A 556 -25.63 -11.15 18.81
CA ASN A 556 -25.01 -11.07 20.15
C ASN A 556 -25.80 -11.99 21.09
N LEU A 557 -25.09 -12.67 22.00
CA LEU A 557 -25.74 -13.58 22.95
C LEU A 557 -26.72 -12.85 23.87
N ASP A 558 -26.47 -11.58 24.18
CA ASP A 558 -27.37 -10.74 24.98
C ASP A 558 -28.71 -10.50 24.30
N VAL A 559 -28.78 -10.65 22.97
CA VAL A 559 -30.01 -10.57 22.18
C VAL A 559 -30.66 -11.95 22.03
N LEU A 560 -29.86 -13.02 21.90
CA LEU A 560 -30.37 -14.38 21.75
C LEU A 560 -30.96 -14.94 23.05
N ARG A 561 -30.28 -14.74 24.18
CA ARG A 561 -30.66 -15.32 25.48
C ARG A 561 -32.05 -14.89 25.95
N PRO A 562 -32.43 -13.60 25.93
CA PRO A 562 -33.78 -13.19 26.33
C PRO A 562 -34.86 -13.78 25.42
N LYS A 563 -34.61 -13.84 24.11
CA LYS A 563 -35.56 -14.43 23.14
C LYS A 563 -35.78 -15.92 23.40
N TYR A 564 -34.69 -16.66 23.64
CA TYR A 564 -34.78 -18.08 23.98
C TYR A 564 -35.49 -18.30 25.33
N SER A 565 -35.14 -17.50 26.34
CA SER A 565 -35.78 -17.55 27.66
C SER A 565 -37.29 -17.30 27.54
N TYR A 566 -37.70 -16.31 26.75
CA TYR A 566 -39.11 -16.02 26.50
C TYR A 566 -39.82 -17.19 25.82
N LEU A 567 -39.21 -17.78 24.78
CA LEU A 567 -39.77 -18.93 24.07
C LEU A 567 -40.01 -20.14 25.00
N ARG A 568 -39.04 -20.47 25.86
CA ARG A 568 -39.11 -21.64 26.73
C ARG A 568 -39.92 -21.41 28.00
N ARG A 569 -39.75 -20.26 28.66
CA ARG A 569 -40.35 -19.99 29.98
C ARG A 569 -41.71 -19.32 29.90
N THR A 570 -41.92 -18.44 28.92
CA THR A 570 -43.15 -17.64 28.82
C THR A 570 -44.10 -18.18 27.76
N MET A 571 -43.60 -18.54 26.58
CA MET A 571 -44.43 -19.16 25.53
C MET A 571 -44.60 -20.67 25.72
N VAL A 572 -43.81 -21.28 26.61
CA VAL A 572 -43.82 -22.71 26.95
C VAL A 572 -43.73 -23.59 25.69
N ARG A 573 -42.85 -23.23 24.74
CA ARG A 573 -42.66 -23.95 23.47
C ARG A 573 -41.53 -24.97 23.53
N PRO A 574 -41.62 -26.10 22.82
CA PRO A 574 -40.52 -27.05 22.68
C PRO A 574 -39.31 -26.43 21.98
N LEU A 575 -38.11 -26.97 22.24
CA LEU A 575 -36.89 -26.58 21.51
C LEU A 575 -37.04 -26.85 19.99
N GLN A 576 -37.82 -27.88 19.63
CA GLN A 576 -38.10 -28.26 18.25
C GLN A 576 -38.64 -27.10 17.41
N ASP A 577 -39.54 -26.27 17.97
CA ASP A 577 -40.08 -25.10 17.26
C ASP A 577 -38.97 -24.13 16.83
N LEU A 578 -37.90 -24.01 17.62
CA LEU A 578 -36.74 -23.18 17.30
C LEU A 578 -35.85 -23.80 16.22
N ILE A 579 -35.68 -25.11 16.26
CA ILE A 579 -34.89 -25.85 15.25
C ILE A 579 -35.58 -25.76 13.89
N GLU A 580 -36.90 -25.94 13.84
CA GLU A 580 -37.70 -25.81 12.61
C GLU A 580 -37.73 -24.37 12.08
N PHE A 581 -37.64 -23.36 12.97
CA PHE A 581 -37.68 -21.96 12.59
C PHE A 581 -36.57 -21.11 13.26
N PRO A 582 -35.29 -21.26 12.85
CA PRO A 582 -34.16 -20.54 13.47
C PRO A 582 -34.26 -19.02 13.30
N ARG A 583 -34.99 -18.59 12.26
CA ARG A 583 -35.30 -17.18 11.96
C ARG A 583 -36.10 -16.51 13.10
N PHE A 584 -36.65 -17.27 14.05
CA PHE A 584 -37.19 -16.75 15.31
C PHE A 584 -36.30 -15.67 15.92
N PHE A 585 -34.98 -15.90 15.97
CA PHE A 585 -34.02 -14.96 16.55
C PHE A 585 -33.87 -13.64 15.78
N SER A 586 -34.31 -13.57 14.53
CA SER A 586 -34.24 -12.35 13.73
C SER A 586 -35.32 -11.31 14.09
N TYR A 587 -36.44 -11.75 14.68
CA TYR A 587 -37.54 -10.85 15.02
C TYR A 587 -37.31 -10.14 16.35
N SER A 588 -37.81 -8.90 16.46
CA SER A 588 -37.74 -8.12 17.71
C SER A 588 -38.54 -8.81 18.82
N LEU A 589 -37.95 -8.89 20.01
CA LEU A 589 -38.61 -9.48 21.18
C LEU A 589 -39.82 -8.64 21.58
N ASP A 590 -39.58 -7.38 21.95
CA ASP A 590 -40.62 -6.46 22.42
C ASP A 590 -41.51 -5.95 21.28
N GLY A 591 -40.96 -5.82 20.08
CA GLY A 591 -41.68 -5.23 18.94
C GLY A 591 -42.53 -6.22 18.14
N ARG A 592 -42.28 -7.53 18.22
CA ARG A 592 -43.01 -8.52 17.39
C ARG A 592 -43.32 -9.83 18.11
N ILE A 593 -42.36 -10.43 18.79
CA ILE A 593 -42.57 -11.74 19.44
C ILE A 593 -43.58 -11.62 20.59
N ILE A 594 -43.34 -10.71 21.53
CA ILE A 594 -44.20 -10.52 22.70
C ILE A 594 -45.62 -10.06 22.30
N PRO A 595 -45.81 -9.02 21.47
CA PRO A 595 -47.16 -8.55 21.12
C PRO A 595 -47.99 -9.63 20.43
N ARG A 596 -47.42 -10.33 19.44
CA ARG A 596 -48.14 -11.38 18.71
C ARG A 596 -48.43 -12.59 19.61
N HIS A 597 -47.53 -12.93 20.53
CA HIS A 597 -47.80 -14.00 21.50
C HIS A 597 -48.97 -13.64 22.41
N LYS A 598 -49.03 -12.40 22.93
CA LYS A 598 -50.15 -11.94 23.77
C LYS A 598 -51.50 -12.02 23.05
N ILE A 599 -51.57 -11.53 21.81
CA ILE A 599 -52.79 -11.62 20.98
C ILE A 599 -53.24 -13.07 20.80
N LEU A 600 -52.31 -14.01 20.56
CA LEU A 600 -52.66 -15.42 20.43
C LEU A 600 -53.18 -16.00 21.75
N VAL A 601 -52.57 -15.65 22.88
CA VAL A 601 -53.02 -16.11 24.21
C VAL A 601 -54.40 -15.57 24.55
N GLU A 602 -54.65 -14.27 24.34
CA GLU A 602 -55.94 -13.62 24.56
C GLU A 602 -57.05 -14.24 23.71
N ASN A 603 -56.73 -14.69 22.50
CA ASN A 603 -57.69 -15.34 21.61
C ASN A 603 -57.71 -16.87 21.77
N HIS A 604 -56.98 -17.46 22.72
CA HIS A 604 -56.82 -18.92 22.91
C HIS A 604 -56.41 -19.66 21.63
N LEU A 605 -55.48 -19.09 20.88
CA LEU A 605 -54.93 -19.64 19.65
C LEU A 605 -53.50 -20.12 19.84
N ASN A 606 -53.14 -21.15 19.08
CA ASN A 606 -51.77 -21.65 19.04
C ASN A 606 -51.33 -21.83 17.58
N PHE A 607 -50.44 -20.95 17.11
CA PHE A 607 -49.81 -21.05 15.79
C PHE A 607 -48.37 -21.55 15.90
N LYS A 608 -47.90 -22.27 14.87
CA LYS A 608 -46.46 -22.50 14.68
C LYS A 608 -45.72 -21.16 14.54
N LEU A 609 -44.46 -21.10 14.98
CA LEU A 609 -43.69 -19.86 15.04
C LEU A 609 -43.57 -19.16 13.68
N HIS A 610 -43.41 -19.90 12.59
CA HIS A 610 -43.31 -19.30 11.25
C HIS A 610 -44.62 -18.62 10.83
N TYR A 611 -45.79 -19.23 11.10
CA TYR A 611 -47.09 -18.61 10.83
C TYR A 611 -47.35 -17.39 11.72
N MET A 612 -46.86 -17.41 12.96
CA MET A 612 -46.96 -16.29 13.89
C MET A 612 -46.07 -15.11 13.49
N LEU A 613 -44.84 -15.34 13.02
CA LEU A 613 -43.81 -14.30 12.94
C LEU A 613 -43.42 -13.88 11.52
N ALA A 614 -43.56 -14.75 10.52
CA ALA A 614 -43.07 -14.48 9.17
C ALA A 614 -43.96 -13.52 8.37
N CYS A 615 -45.25 -13.46 8.68
CA CYS A 615 -46.23 -12.63 7.98
C CYS A 615 -46.19 -11.14 8.42
N SER A 616 -46.74 -10.26 7.58
CA SER A 616 -47.00 -8.86 7.92
C SER A 616 -47.98 -8.73 9.09
N ASP A 617 -48.07 -7.54 9.70
CA ASP A 617 -49.00 -7.34 10.83
C ASP A 617 -50.46 -7.51 10.38
N GLU A 618 -50.81 -7.03 9.18
CA GLU A 618 -52.12 -7.25 8.56
C GLU A 618 -52.40 -8.73 8.32
N GLY A 619 -51.45 -9.45 7.69
CA GLY A 619 -51.60 -10.88 7.42
C GLY A 619 -51.67 -11.72 8.70
N PHE A 620 -51.02 -11.28 9.78
CA PHE A 620 -51.15 -11.89 11.10
C PHE A 620 -52.56 -11.68 11.68
N ASN A 621 -53.06 -10.43 11.66
CA ASN A 621 -54.38 -10.09 12.18
C ASN A 621 -55.50 -10.85 11.44
N GLN A 622 -55.43 -10.90 10.11
CA GLN A 622 -56.38 -11.67 9.30
C GLN A 622 -56.39 -13.16 9.67
N ARG A 623 -55.22 -13.76 9.91
CA ARG A 623 -55.13 -15.17 10.36
C ARG A 623 -55.73 -15.37 11.74
N VAL A 624 -55.56 -14.43 12.65
CA VAL A 624 -56.17 -14.46 13.99
C VAL A 624 -57.69 -14.39 13.86
N VAL A 625 -58.23 -13.42 13.12
CA VAL A 625 -59.68 -13.28 12.88
C VAL A 625 -60.25 -14.54 12.25
N ALA A 626 -59.65 -15.04 11.17
CA ALA A 626 -60.10 -16.25 10.50
C ALA A 626 -60.02 -17.51 11.38
N ALA A 627 -59.07 -17.58 12.32
CA ALA A 627 -58.98 -18.70 13.27
C ALA A 627 -60.05 -18.59 14.37
N VAL A 628 -60.31 -17.39 14.89
CA VAL A 628 -61.38 -17.11 15.85
C VAL A 628 -62.74 -17.42 15.25
N GLU A 629 -63.00 -16.99 14.01
CA GLU A 629 -64.25 -17.28 13.30
C GLU A 629 -64.45 -18.78 13.05
N ARG A 630 -63.40 -19.49 12.61
CA ARG A 630 -63.46 -20.94 12.42
C ARG A 630 -63.78 -21.67 13.72
N ARG A 631 -63.17 -21.27 14.83
CA ARG A 631 -63.50 -21.82 16.14
C ARG A 631 -64.95 -21.54 16.51
N ARG A 632 -65.42 -20.30 16.34
CA ARG A 632 -66.80 -19.92 16.61
C ARG A 632 -67.80 -20.74 15.78
N LYS A 633 -67.53 -20.94 14.49
CA LYS A 633 -68.37 -21.78 13.61
C LYS A 633 -68.43 -23.23 14.07
N PHE A 634 -67.30 -23.78 14.52
CA PHE A 634 -67.21 -25.12 15.07
C PHE A 634 -67.99 -25.24 16.40
N GLU A 635 -67.83 -24.29 17.31
CA GLU A 635 -68.54 -24.25 18.61
C GLU A 635 -70.06 -24.07 18.45
N CYS A 636 -70.51 -23.35 17.42
CA CYS A 636 -71.93 -23.18 17.11
C CYS A 636 -72.58 -24.34 16.35
N GLY A 637 -71.86 -25.44 16.08
CA GLY A 637 -72.43 -26.68 15.52
C GLY A 637 -72.89 -26.60 14.05
N VAL A 638 -72.41 -25.61 13.29
CA VAL A 638 -72.77 -25.51 11.86
C VAL A 638 -71.93 -26.49 11.05
N ILE A 639 -72.48 -27.68 10.79
CA ILE A 639 -71.97 -28.60 9.75
C ILE A 639 -72.27 -27.94 8.40
N ILE A 640 -71.23 -27.54 7.68
CA ILE A 640 -71.33 -27.23 6.26
C ILE A 640 -70.66 -28.42 5.57
N ASP A 641 -71.43 -29.14 4.75
CA ASP A 641 -70.89 -30.18 3.86
C ASP A 641 -69.71 -29.62 3.06
N PRO A 642 -68.67 -30.43 2.81
CA PRO A 642 -67.46 -29.94 2.15
C PRO A 642 -67.82 -29.42 0.74
N PRO A 643 -67.38 -28.21 0.35
CA PRO A 643 -67.48 -27.83 -1.05
C PRO A 643 -66.53 -28.72 -1.85
N ASP A 644 -67.03 -29.23 -2.97
CA ASP A 644 -66.28 -30.00 -3.96
C ASP A 644 -64.89 -29.41 -4.21
N PHE A 645 -63.85 -30.16 -3.85
CA PHE A 645 -62.49 -29.89 -4.30
C PHE A 645 -62.37 -30.28 -5.78
N ARG A 646 -62.88 -29.43 -6.67
CA ARG A 646 -62.41 -29.38 -8.06
C ARG A 646 -62.18 -27.92 -8.45
N VAL A 647 -60.93 -27.68 -8.87
CA VAL A 647 -60.40 -26.50 -9.56
C VAL A 647 -60.03 -25.30 -8.68
N ALA A 648 -58.75 -25.26 -8.27
CA ALA A 648 -57.88 -24.08 -8.37
C ALA A 648 -56.44 -24.42 -7.95
N ASN A 649 -55.81 -25.37 -8.67
CA ASN A 649 -54.35 -25.39 -8.77
C ASN A 649 -53.98 -24.43 -9.91
N SER A 650 -53.79 -23.16 -9.58
CA SER A 650 -52.95 -22.27 -10.39
C SER A 650 -52.55 -21.05 -9.56
N SER A 651 -51.25 -20.95 -9.34
CA SER A 651 -50.51 -19.72 -9.07
C SER A 651 -50.59 -19.18 -7.64
N ILE A 652 -49.54 -19.46 -6.86
CA ILE A 652 -48.59 -18.47 -6.32
C ILE A 652 -47.35 -19.27 -5.89
N GLU A 653 -46.30 -19.16 -6.70
CA GLU A 653 -44.91 -19.55 -6.39
C GLU A 653 -44.24 -18.54 -5.45
#